data_AF-A0A377H515-F1
#
_entry.id   AF-A0A377H515-F1
#
_cell.length_a   1.000
_cell.length_b   1.000
_cell.length_c   1.000
_cell.angle_alpha   90.00
_cell.angle_beta   90.00
_cell.angle_gamma   90.00
#
_symmetry.space_group_name_H-M   'P 1'
#
loop_
_entity.id
_entity.type
_entity.pdbx_description
1 polymer ?
#
loop_
_entity_poly.entity_id
_entity_poly.type
_entity_poly.pdbx_seq_one_letter_code
_entity_poly.pdbx_strand_id
1 'polypeptide(L)'
;MKKTTLALLLSAILSSTTLAEETQSQPNIVNITINNVGDDSGLEMGTGSRARGIGSIATGKNSVALGKNAVATGGNETKDSINAKLAENKQKLDDIATAEANTNRLLSELQNIRKLEADVIEAGERVKQVRLAKQSAYDVWQEKLKTYNDTVASSTQLFKDAQAKIDDLNSRLTGVSRIGNVDISSDEGLTNAATQLKSIAEEGTTLNLSVDFYKDYVSSYYRALGDLRHNQVIINNTYSPSSSAFVYSSLYNSGQSVVINPYSFYVSFLNNIQVGTYRDTMGSDGGTDKVIYKNIFAVDTSITIPTDNIYFKNIETDLSTHDEFEKARSLLPKYKTAFKLYFEHTNNPFATSKLKKSIIDRINAKLDVWGKAYEVTYYQSQYEDTHQTIWLDKKQQALNEYHQLVAEFNALPNPTSINASVINEWKAENIDAIVQRNNITTTTLTSELEKALGINKNAIAEKQAEIARLKTAADQAKSTYDNTNPSTADIALSQRYEEVMRQLTAKANQLKSEQDRLQALKDALTLHDLTNVGENAYAIGTNALATGTNSLAIGTDTIVTGENSIAMGKGSVVTGTNSIAIGTGHNVLGNNSGAFGDPDYIYGDGSYAFGNNNTIGDPNKVHQIGNNTFVLGSNIVTTANNAVILGANSTDGGDNTVSVGSSTAQRKIVYIANGAINQTSKDAINGSQLYDILQNATDINVANWQAKLTGDTLNSALSNVSAKLKVIAGTNTTVTTSTDGDTTTYAVNVSDQLIKNVMQSDMNIKANTDASNINTEKFAEKLGTGTVSENDTNLVTGKTVYLALQNAVLNGVDVANKANKDASNLSDEDKSKWQEALGTGTAEAGNKGLISGDTLNTALSEKANKSEVIQKLGSKADKDASNIDVAKYTEKLTTGRIELGNTGLINGGQVHNYVQNYVADISGRTLAQANAYTDYRIGSLKAYTDKRLKDIRDEARAGVASAMAMGAIPMVPNKRFSIGAGTATYHGQNAVAIGLKVKTENDKAVISLSGSASSNGDFGASAGFAFGF
;
A
#
# COMPACT_ATOMS: atom_id res chain seq x y z
N MET A 1 -19.33 -13.80 -39.42
CA MET A 1 -20.67 -13.57 -40.03
C MET A 1 -21.54 -12.83 -39.02
N LYS A 2 -22.10 -11.66 -39.44
CA LYS A 2 -23.09 -10.76 -38.77
C LYS A 2 -22.82 -10.41 -37.30
N LYS A 3 -22.22 -9.29 -36.87
CA LYS A 3 -22.34 -7.82 -37.16
C LYS A 3 -23.72 -7.23 -36.83
N THR A 4 -23.65 -6.02 -36.23
CA THR A 4 -24.68 -5.04 -35.74
C THR A 4 -25.25 -5.37 -34.35
N THR A 5 -25.25 -4.49 -33.33
CA THR A 5 -25.31 -3.02 -33.31
C THR A 5 -24.86 -2.48 -31.94
N LEU A 6 -24.37 -1.23 -31.92
CA LEU A 6 -24.41 -0.29 -30.79
C LEU A 6 -23.18 -0.20 -29.84
N ALA A 7 -22.05 0.17 -30.43
CA ALA A 7 -21.05 1.00 -29.78
C ALA A 7 -20.50 1.94 -30.85
N LEU A 8 -20.89 3.22 -30.82
CA LEU A 8 -20.16 4.38 -31.35
C LEU A 8 -21.07 5.61 -31.23
N LEU A 9 -20.65 6.61 -30.48
CA LEU A 9 -20.67 8.03 -30.86
C LEU A 9 -20.20 8.87 -29.66
N LEU A 10 -18.89 8.98 -29.51
CA LEU A 10 -18.24 10.13 -28.89
C LEU A 10 -17.03 10.53 -29.75
N SER A 11 -17.01 11.81 -30.10
CA SER A 11 -15.92 12.67 -30.63
C SER A 11 -15.39 12.52 -32.07
N ALA A 12 -15.65 13.55 -32.90
CA ALA A 12 -14.67 14.35 -33.67
C ALA A 12 -15.42 15.44 -34.52
N ILE A 13 -15.30 16.73 -34.21
CA ILE A 13 -14.44 17.76 -34.85
C ILE A 13 -14.97 18.33 -36.20
N LEU A 14 -15.36 19.61 -36.14
CA LEU A 14 -15.20 20.73 -37.09
C LEU A 14 -14.98 20.43 -38.60
N SER A 15 -15.85 20.98 -39.47
CA SER A 15 -15.59 22.19 -40.29
C SER A 15 -16.51 22.33 -41.53
N SER A 16 -16.96 23.57 -41.78
CA SER A 16 -17.32 24.22 -43.06
C SER A 16 -18.43 23.58 -43.93
N THR A 17 -19.55 24.25 -44.18
CA THR A 17 -19.83 25.23 -45.27
C THR A 17 -21.38 25.36 -45.33
N THR A 18 -22.10 26.39 -45.75
CA THR A 18 -21.95 27.46 -46.75
C THR A 18 -22.83 28.67 -46.39
N LEU A 19 -22.41 29.84 -46.83
CA LEU A 19 -23.18 31.08 -46.95
C LEU A 19 -24.44 30.90 -47.80
N ALA A 20 -25.54 31.54 -47.39
CA ALA A 20 -26.56 32.07 -48.28
C ALA A 20 -27.09 33.38 -47.67
N GLU A 21 -26.65 34.50 -48.23
CA GLU A 21 -27.34 35.78 -48.14
C GLU A 21 -28.55 35.73 -49.07
N GLU A 22 -29.74 36.04 -48.55
CA GLU A 22 -30.74 36.78 -49.32
C GLU A 22 -31.51 37.72 -48.40
N THR A 23 -31.36 39.00 -48.70
CA THR A 23 -32.02 40.16 -48.11
C THR A 23 -33.52 40.18 -48.43
N GLN A 24 -34.40 40.45 -47.45
CA GLN A 24 -35.19 41.70 -47.39
C GLN A 24 -36.25 41.71 -46.27
N SER A 25 -36.35 42.90 -45.66
CA SER A 25 -37.52 43.49 -45.00
C SER A 25 -37.93 42.99 -43.60
N GLN A 26 -37.24 43.53 -42.60
CA GLN A 26 -37.73 43.63 -41.22
C GLN A 26 -39.11 44.30 -41.11
N PRO A 27 -40.01 43.84 -40.23
CA PRO A 27 -40.60 44.72 -39.23
C PRO A 27 -39.56 44.92 -38.12
N ASN A 28 -39.29 46.17 -37.75
CA ASN A 28 -38.46 46.55 -36.60
C ASN A 28 -39.03 45.92 -35.31
N ILE A 29 -38.73 44.65 -35.05
CA ILE A 29 -38.62 44.16 -33.69
C ILE A 29 -37.23 44.59 -33.28
N VAL A 30 -37.16 45.61 -32.42
CA VAL A 30 -35.94 45.89 -31.68
C VAL A 30 -35.59 44.60 -30.96
N ASN A 31 -34.66 43.83 -31.51
CA ASN A 31 -33.91 42.86 -30.74
C ASN A 31 -33.18 43.68 -29.70
N ILE A 32 -33.80 43.84 -28.52
CA ILE A 32 -33.06 44.12 -27.30
C ILE A 32 -32.31 42.82 -27.03
N THR A 33 -31.23 42.61 -27.78
CA THR A 33 -30.25 41.62 -27.40
C THR A 33 -29.64 42.18 -26.14
N ILE A 34 -30.04 41.62 -24.98
CA ILE A 34 -29.38 41.84 -23.70
C ILE A 34 -28.02 41.12 -23.77
N ASN A 35 -27.17 41.53 -24.70
CA ASN A 35 -25.82 41.01 -24.89
C ASN A 35 -24.89 41.69 -23.89
N ASN A 36 -24.98 41.28 -22.62
CA ASN A 36 -23.89 41.25 -21.62
C ASN A 36 -24.37 40.85 -20.21
N VAL A 37 -25.32 39.92 -20.06
CA VAL A 37 -25.51 39.22 -18.77
C VAL A 37 -24.78 37.90 -18.92
N GLY A 38 -23.64 37.73 -18.22
CA GLY A 38 -22.79 36.55 -18.32
C GLY A 38 -23.59 35.26 -18.52
N ASP A 39 -23.45 34.71 -19.72
CA ASP A 39 -24.17 33.55 -20.22
C ASP A 39 -24.03 32.35 -19.25
N ASP A 40 -25.13 31.61 -19.10
CA ASP A 40 -25.21 30.27 -18.47
C ASP A 40 -25.02 30.15 -16.93
N SER A 41 -25.32 31.19 -16.14
CA SER A 41 -25.22 31.12 -14.66
C SER A 41 -26.51 30.79 -13.90
N GLY A 42 -27.62 30.53 -14.58
CA GLY A 42 -28.94 30.24 -13.98
C GLY A 42 -29.29 28.75 -13.97
N LEU A 43 -30.10 28.32 -13.00
CA LEU A 43 -30.63 26.94 -12.91
C LEU A 43 -31.91 26.80 -13.73
N GLU A 44 -31.84 26.05 -14.84
CA GLU A 44 -32.96 25.76 -15.73
C GLU A 44 -33.42 24.31 -15.56
N MET A 45 -34.63 24.09 -15.04
CA MET A 45 -35.17 22.74 -14.81
C MET A 45 -36.54 22.51 -15.47
N GLY A 46 -37.27 23.58 -15.77
CA GLY A 46 -38.57 23.49 -16.45
C GLY A 46 -38.45 23.32 -17.96
N THR A 47 -39.39 22.64 -18.58
CA THR A 47 -39.45 22.51 -20.04
C THR A 47 -39.72 23.88 -20.66
N GLY A 48 -38.86 24.33 -21.57
CA GLY A 48 -38.96 25.68 -22.16
C GLY A 48 -38.61 26.82 -21.20
N SER A 49 -38.08 26.52 -20.01
CA SER A 49 -37.66 27.54 -19.05
C SER A 49 -36.38 28.25 -19.48
N ARG A 50 -36.17 29.45 -18.95
CA ARG A 50 -34.96 30.26 -19.15
C ARG A 50 -34.52 30.91 -17.85
N ALA A 51 -33.26 30.71 -17.45
CA ALA A 51 -32.66 31.37 -16.29
C ALA A 51 -31.35 32.07 -16.70
N ARG A 52 -31.27 33.38 -16.57
CA ARG A 52 -30.08 34.18 -16.91
C ARG A 52 -29.74 35.15 -15.78
N GLY A 53 -28.51 35.06 -15.27
CA GLY A 53 -28.02 35.86 -14.16
C GLY A 53 -27.62 35.00 -12.96
N ILE A 54 -26.64 35.47 -12.21
CA ILE A 54 -26.03 34.70 -11.12
C ILE A 54 -27.08 34.37 -10.06
N GLY A 55 -27.25 33.07 -9.78
CA GLY A 55 -28.18 32.56 -8.78
C GLY A 55 -29.65 32.64 -9.19
N SER A 56 -29.94 32.86 -10.47
CA SER A 56 -31.30 32.79 -11.01
C SER A 56 -31.78 31.34 -11.11
N ILE A 57 -33.09 31.11 -10.93
CA ILE A 57 -33.71 29.78 -10.91
C ILE A 57 -35.03 29.82 -11.69
N ALA A 58 -35.17 28.94 -12.69
CA ALA A 58 -36.41 28.72 -13.42
C ALA A 58 -36.77 27.22 -13.43
N THR A 59 -37.75 26.82 -12.61
CA THR A 59 -38.20 25.42 -12.48
C THR A 59 -39.54 25.15 -13.17
N GLY A 60 -40.36 26.18 -13.38
CA GLY A 60 -41.65 26.03 -14.04
C GLY A 60 -41.55 25.90 -15.56
N LYS A 61 -42.52 25.25 -16.19
CA LYS A 61 -42.64 25.15 -17.65
C LYS A 61 -42.84 26.53 -18.26
N ASN A 62 -42.09 26.84 -19.31
CA ASN A 62 -42.05 28.16 -19.97
C ASN A 62 -41.72 29.34 -19.03
N SER A 63 -41.23 29.08 -17.81
CA SER A 63 -40.92 30.14 -16.85
C SER A 63 -39.59 30.82 -17.17
N VAL A 64 -39.49 32.11 -16.87
CA VAL A 64 -38.33 32.94 -17.22
C VAL A 64 -37.84 33.70 -16.00
N ALA A 65 -36.59 33.48 -15.60
CA ALA A 65 -35.90 34.19 -14.53
C ALA A 65 -34.70 34.96 -15.09
N LEU A 66 -34.77 36.30 -15.12
CA LEU A 66 -33.72 37.18 -15.65
C LEU A 66 -33.25 38.17 -14.58
N GLY A 67 -31.99 38.09 -14.16
CA GLY A 67 -31.40 38.95 -13.15
C GLY A 67 -30.74 38.18 -12.01
N LYS A 68 -29.92 38.87 -11.21
CA LYS A 68 -29.24 38.27 -10.06
C LYS A 68 -30.29 37.79 -9.05
N ASN A 69 -30.24 36.52 -8.67
CA ASN A 69 -31.21 35.88 -7.75
C ASN A 69 -32.68 35.93 -8.21
N ALA A 70 -32.97 36.14 -9.50
CA ALA A 70 -34.35 36.08 -9.99
C ALA A 70 -34.89 34.63 -9.91
N VAL A 71 -36.13 34.44 -9.47
CA VAL A 71 -36.70 33.09 -9.24
C VAL A 71 -38.08 33.01 -9.87
N ALA A 72 -38.26 32.11 -10.84
CA ALA A 72 -39.50 31.91 -11.58
C ALA A 72 -39.92 30.44 -11.51
N THR A 73 -40.81 30.10 -10.57
CA THR A 73 -41.21 28.69 -10.31
C THR A 73 -42.61 28.39 -10.81
N GLY A 74 -43.54 29.34 -10.69
CA GLY A 74 -44.94 29.18 -11.12
C GLY A 74 -45.75 28.16 -10.31
N GLY A 75 -45.18 27.59 -9.25
CA GLY A 75 -45.73 26.49 -8.46
C GLY A 75 -45.60 26.67 -6.95
N ASN A 76 -45.53 27.92 -6.48
CA ASN A 76 -45.39 28.29 -5.07
C ASN A 76 -44.13 27.78 -4.34
N GLU A 77 -43.14 27.29 -5.08
CA GLU A 77 -41.82 26.97 -4.53
C GLU A 77 -40.93 28.21 -4.47
N THR A 78 -40.15 28.33 -3.39
CA THR A 78 -39.16 29.41 -3.20
C THR A 78 -37.74 28.92 -3.49
N LYS A 79 -36.80 29.88 -3.61
CA LYS A 79 -35.37 29.58 -3.75
C LYS A 79 -34.84 28.68 -2.63
N ASP A 80 -35.20 28.97 -1.40
CA ASP A 80 -34.70 28.23 -0.23
C ASP A 80 -35.24 26.79 -0.23
N SER A 81 -36.52 26.61 -0.57
CA SER A 81 -37.12 25.27 -0.73
C SER A 81 -36.42 24.46 -1.83
N ILE A 82 -36.18 25.09 -3.00
CA ILE A 82 -35.49 24.45 -4.12
C ILE A 82 -34.05 24.05 -3.75
N ASN A 83 -33.31 24.94 -3.11
CA ASN A 83 -31.93 24.67 -2.70
C ASN A 83 -31.85 23.55 -1.64
N ALA A 84 -32.78 23.53 -0.68
CA ALA A 84 -32.87 22.47 0.33
C ALA A 84 -33.13 21.10 -0.33
N LYS A 85 -34.09 21.04 -1.25
CA LYS A 85 -34.43 19.82 -2.00
C LYS A 85 -33.25 19.34 -2.87
N LEU A 86 -32.51 20.24 -3.50
CA LEU A 86 -31.33 19.90 -4.29
C LEU A 86 -30.17 19.38 -3.41
N ALA A 87 -29.96 19.99 -2.24
CA ALA A 87 -28.94 19.54 -1.29
C ALA A 87 -29.26 18.15 -0.73
N GLU A 88 -30.53 17.87 -0.43
CA GLU A 88 -30.98 16.54 -0.02
C GLU A 88 -30.75 15.50 -1.13
N ASN A 89 -31.13 15.82 -2.38
CA ASN A 89 -30.89 14.97 -3.53
C ASN A 89 -29.39 14.64 -3.67
N LYS A 90 -28.52 15.65 -3.53
CA LYS A 90 -27.07 15.47 -3.61
C LYS A 90 -26.55 14.56 -2.49
N GLN A 91 -26.97 14.77 -1.25
CA GLN A 91 -26.54 13.95 -0.11
C GLN A 91 -26.92 12.47 -0.31
N LYS A 92 -28.16 12.19 -0.74
CA LYS A 92 -28.61 10.81 -1.02
C LYS A 92 -27.78 10.14 -2.10
N LEU A 93 -27.40 10.88 -3.15
CA LEU A 93 -26.54 10.36 -4.22
C LEU A 93 -25.11 10.12 -3.74
N ASP A 94 -24.55 11.01 -2.92
CA ASP A 94 -23.21 10.87 -2.34
C ASP A 94 -23.11 9.66 -1.39
N ASP A 95 -24.17 9.41 -0.60
CA ASP A 95 -24.27 8.24 0.29
C ASP A 95 -24.29 6.92 -0.51
N ILE A 96 -25.03 6.88 -1.62
CA ILE A 96 -25.05 5.73 -2.54
C ILE A 96 -23.66 5.52 -3.15
N ALA A 97 -23.02 6.58 -3.68
CA ALA A 97 -21.69 6.48 -4.27
C ALA A 97 -20.64 5.96 -3.27
N THR A 98 -20.74 6.39 -2.01
CA THR A 98 -19.88 5.93 -0.92
C THR A 98 -20.09 4.44 -0.62
N ALA A 99 -21.34 3.99 -0.54
CA ALA A 99 -21.67 2.58 -0.32
C ALA A 99 -21.22 1.69 -1.52
N GLU A 100 -21.32 2.18 -2.76
CA GLU A 100 -20.78 1.49 -3.95
C GLU A 100 -19.26 1.35 -3.89
N ALA A 101 -18.55 2.42 -3.55
CA ALA A 101 -17.09 2.39 -3.39
C ALA A 101 -16.65 1.40 -2.30
N ASN A 102 -17.35 1.39 -1.16
CA ASN A 102 -17.09 0.44 -0.08
C ASN A 102 -17.34 -1.01 -0.49
N THR A 103 -18.43 -1.27 -1.23
CA THR A 103 -18.74 -2.59 -1.77
C THR A 103 -17.63 -3.09 -2.70
N ASN A 104 -17.16 -2.25 -3.63
CA ASN A 104 -16.09 -2.59 -4.56
C ASN A 104 -14.75 -2.82 -3.85
N ARG A 105 -14.43 -2.01 -2.84
CA ARG A 105 -13.24 -2.19 -2.00
C ARG A 105 -13.29 -3.53 -1.27
N LEU A 106 -14.39 -3.84 -0.59
CA LEU A 106 -14.56 -5.09 0.15
C LEU A 106 -14.52 -6.31 -0.77
N LEU A 107 -15.07 -6.22 -1.98
CA LEU A 107 -14.97 -7.28 -2.99
C LEU A 107 -13.51 -7.54 -3.39
N SER A 108 -12.73 -6.49 -3.60
CA SER A 108 -11.30 -6.58 -3.94
C SER A 108 -10.47 -7.17 -2.79
N GLU A 109 -10.74 -6.73 -1.55
CA GLU A 109 -10.13 -7.29 -0.35
C GLU A 109 -10.45 -8.78 -0.19
N LEU A 110 -11.71 -9.17 -0.41
CA LEU A 110 -12.14 -10.57 -0.34
C LEU A 110 -11.47 -11.44 -1.42
N GLN A 111 -11.31 -10.93 -2.64
CA GLN A 111 -10.58 -11.62 -3.71
C GLN A 111 -9.11 -11.87 -3.33
N ASN A 112 -8.44 -10.88 -2.74
CA ASN A 112 -7.07 -11.03 -2.27
C ASN A 112 -6.94 -12.09 -1.15
N ILE A 113 -7.90 -12.11 -0.21
CA ILE A 113 -7.93 -13.10 0.86
C ILE A 113 -8.21 -14.50 0.29
N ARG A 114 -9.10 -14.65 -0.69
CA ARG A 114 -9.35 -15.93 -1.39
C ARG A 114 -8.13 -16.46 -2.13
N LYS A 115 -7.30 -15.58 -2.69
CA LYS A 115 -6.03 -15.99 -3.29
C LYS A 115 -5.07 -16.55 -2.23
N LEU A 116 -4.98 -15.87 -1.08
CA LEU A 116 -4.17 -16.32 0.05
C LEU A 116 -4.72 -17.64 0.65
N GLU A 117 -6.03 -17.83 0.69
CA GLU A 117 -6.68 -19.09 1.09
C GLU A 117 -6.19 -20.26 0.24
N ALA A 118 -6.16 -20.10 -1.09
CA ALA A 118 -5.64 -21.12 -2.00
C ALA A 118 -4.17 -21.43 -1.72
N ASP A 119 -3.32 -20.40 -1.56
CA ASP A 119 -1.89 -20.58 -1.28
C ASP A 119 -1.65 -21.32 0.05
N VAL A 120 -2.43 -21.01 1.09
CA VAL A 120 -2.31 -21.63 2.41
C VAL A 120 -2.76 -23.10 2.39
N ILE A 121 -3.85 -23.42 1.68
CA ILE A 121 -4.30 -24.81 1.50
C ILE A 121 -3.22 -25.61 0.76
N GLU A 122 -2.69 -25.07 -0.33
CA GLU A 122 -1.66 -25.73 -1.13
C GLU A 122 -0.37 -25.95 -0.32
N ALA A 123 0.07 -24.94 0.46
CA ALA A 123 1.21 -25.09 1.37
C ALA A 123 0.96 -26.14 2.45
N GLY A 124 -0.25 -26.21 3.01
CA GLY A 124 -0.64 -27.26 3.96
C GLY A 124 -0.49 -28.67 3.37
N GLU A 125 -0.94 -28.87 2.13
CA GLU A 125 -0.78 -30.16 1.45
C GLU A 125 0.68 -30.46 1.11
N ARG A 126 1.47 -29.48 0.65
CA ARG A 126 2.92 -29.67 0.43
C ARG A 126 3.65 -30.07 1.72
N VAL A 127 3.35 -29.42 2.85
CA VAL A 127 3.92 -29.78 4.16
C VAL A 127 3.58 -31.23 4.53
N LYS A 128 2.33 -31.64 4.30
CA LYS A 128 1.88 -33.02 4.55
C LYS A 128 2.64 -34.02 3.67
N GLN A 129 2.75 -33.76 2.37
CA GLN A 129 3.49 -34.62 1.44
C GLN A 129 4.97 -34.74 1.79
N VAL A 130 5.64 -33.64 2.16
CA VAL A 130 7.04 -33.67 2.57
C VAL A 130 7.22 -34.41 3.90
N ARG A 131 6.28 -34.31 4.84
CA ARG A 131 6.30 -35.12 6.07
C ARG A 131 6.17 -36.62 5.78
N LEU A 132 5.27 -37.00 4.87
CA LEU A 132 5.16 -38.39 4.41
C LEU A 132 6.45 -38.87 3.73
N ALA A 133 7.03 -38.06 2.85
CA ALA A 133 8.30 -38.38 2.20
C ALA A 133 9.46 -38.51 3.21
N LYS A 134 9.48 -37.65 4.24
CA LYS A 134 10.47 -37.74 5.33
C LYS A 134 10.29 -39.03 6.12
N GLN A 135 9.06 -39.44 6.41
CA GLN A 135 8.77 -40.72 7.06
C GLN A 135 9.25 -41.90 6.20
N SER A 136 8.93 -41.91 4.90
CA SER A 136 9.42 -42.96 3.99
C SER A 136 10.95 -42.99 3.91
N ALA A 137 11.61 -41.83 3.87
CA ALA A 137 13.07 -41.75 3.87
C ALA A 137 13.69 -42.26 5.18
N TYR A 138 13.02 -42.04 6.31
CA TYR A 138 13.40 -42.61 7.61
C TYR A 138 13.33 -44.14 7.57
N ASP A 139 12.22 -44.70 7.07
CA ASP A 139 12.03 -46.15 7.00
C ASP A 139 13.10 -46.81 6.10
N VAL A 140 13.41 -46.21 4.95
CA VAL A 140 14.49 -46.66 4.06
C VAL A 140 15.85 -46.60 4.76
N TRP A 141 16.14 -45.53 5.49
CA TRP A 141 17.38 -45.43 6.26
C TRP A 141 17.48 -46.53 7.32
N GLN A 142 16.41 -46.80 8.07
CA GLN A 142 16.37 -47.87 9.06
C GLN A 142 16.61 -49.25 8.44
N GLU A 143 16.00 -49.53 7.29
CA GLU A 143 16.20 -50.79 6.56
C GLU A 143 17.66 -50.98 6.10
N LYS A 144 18.27 -49.94 5.50
CA LYS A 144 19.67 -49.98 5.05
C LYS A 144 20.65 -50.06 6.21
N LEU A 145 20.39 -49.35 7.30
CA LEU A 145 21.19 -49.42 8.52
C LEU A 145 21.12 -50.81 9.15
N LYS A 146 19.93 -51.41 9.20
CA LYS A 146 19.73 -52.78 9.67
C LYS A 146 20.51 -53.77 8.80
N THR A 147 20.43 -53.65 7.48
CA THR A 147 21.16 -54.51 6.53
C THR A 147 22.67 -54.42 6.73
N TYR A 148 23.22 -53.21 6.89
CA TYR A 148 24.64 -53.01 7.22
C TYR A 148 25.02 -53.69 8.53
N ASN A 149 24.26 -53.46 9.60
CA ASN A 149 24.53 -54.02 10.92
C ASN A 149 24.46 -55.56 10.93
N ASP A 150 23.45 -56.14 10.27
CA ASP A 150 23.27 -57.60 10.14
C ASP A 150 24.44 -58.24 9.36
N THR A 151 24.91 -57.59 8.28
CA THR A 151 26.06 -58.07 7.49
C THR A 151 27.39 -57.95 8.26
N VAL A 152 27.58 -56.89 9.05
CA VAL A 152 28.74 -56.75 9.96
C VAL A 152 28.74 -57.84 11.02
N ALA A 153 27.58 -58.08 11.66
CA ALA A 153 27.44 -59.11 12.67
C ALA A 153 27.72 -60.51 12.11
N SER A 154 27.13 -60.86 10.97
CA SER A 154 27.33 -62.17 10.32
C SER A 154 28.75 -62.37 9.74
N SER A 155 29.48 -61.30 9.43
CA SER A 155 30.87 -61.38 8.93
C SER A 155 31.93 -61.42 10.04
N THR A 156 31.53 -61.23 11.31
CA THR A 156 32.45 -61.15 12.45
C THR A 156 33.25 -62.45 12.63
N GLN A 157 32.59 -63.61 12.52
CA GLN A 157 33.27 -64.89 12.67
C GLN A 157 34.26 -65.14 11.52
N LEU A 158 33.89 -64.80 10.28
CA LEU A 158 34.74 -64.92 9.10
C LEU A 158 36.05 -64.11 9.24
N PHE A 159 35.98 -62.87 9.75
CA PHE A 159 37.20 -62.07 9.95
C PHE A 159 38.06 -62.56 11.11
N LYS A 160 37.47 -63.08 12.19
CA LYS A 160 38.22 -63.71 13.29
C LYS A 160 38.95 -64.97 12.83
N ASP A 161 38.27 -65.83 12.07
CA ASP A 161 38.85 -67.06 11.53
C ASP A 161 39.95 -66.76 10.51
N ALA A 162 39.76 -65.74 9.67
CA ALA A 162 40.79 -65.27 8.75
C ALA A 162 42.04 -64.74 9.47
N GLN A 163 41.86 -63.95 10.53
CA GLN A 163 42.97 -63.40 11.30
C GLN A 163 43.77 -64.52 12.00
N ALA A 164 43.09 -65.48 12.61
CA ALA A 164 43.75 -66.63 13.26
C ALA A 164 44.61 -67.44 12.27
N LYS A 165 44.13 -67.63 11.02
CA LYS A 165 44.90 -68.30 9.97
C LYS A 165 46.11 -67.49 9.48
N ILE A 166 45.98 -66.16 9.41
CA ILE A 166 47.10 -65.27 9.05
C ILE A 166 48.17 -65.29 10.15
N ASP A 167 47.76 -65.31 11.41
CA ASP A 167 48.69 -65.39 12.54
C ASP A 167 49.44 -66.74 12.55
N ASP A 168 48.75 -67.85 12.22
CA ASP A 168 49.37 -69.18 12.04
C ASP A 168 50.36 -69.21 10.86
N LEU A 169 50.00 -68.64 9.71
CA LEU A 169 50.90 -68.49 8.56
C LEU A 169 52.20 -67.76 8.94
N ASN A 170 52.09 -66.61 9.61
CA ASN A 170 53.25 -65.79 10.01
C ASN A 170 54.13 -66.51 11.04
N SER A 171 53.53 -67.25 11.97
CA SER A 171 54.24 -68.09 12.93
C SER A 171 55.07 -69.16 12.22
N ARG A 172 54.52 -69.82 11.19
CA ARG A 172 55.19 -70.89 10.44
C ARG A 172 56.32 -70.38 9.55
N LEU A 173 56.14 -69.25 8.86
CA LEU A 173 57.19 -68.63 8.02
C LEU A 173 58.43 -68.21 8.82
N THR A 174 58.24 -67.87 10.09
CA THR A 174 59.35 -67.54 11.01
C THR A 174 59.93 -68.78 11.72
N GLY A 175 59.49 -69.99 11.38
CA GLY A 175 59.94 -71.26 11.98
C GLY A 175 61.45 -71.48 11.92
N VAL A 176 62.13 -71.02 10.87
CA VAL A 176 63.57 -71.24 10.67
C VAL A 176 64.43 -70.56 11.73
N SER A 177 64.00 -69.43 12.31
CA SER A 177 64.74 -68.72 13.37
C SER A 177 64.63 -69.42 14.73
N ARG A 178 63.71 -70.38 14.87
CA ARG A 178 63.48 -71.16 16.09
C ARG A 178 64.28 -72.46 16.13
N ILE A 179 65.06 -72.75 15.09
CA ILE A 179 65.94 -73.92 15.00
C ILE A 179 67.33 -73.50 15.51
N GLY A 180 67.75 -74.03 16.66
CA GLY A 180 69.04 -73.71 17.28
C GLY A 180 70.20 -74.59 16.79
N ASN A 181 71.42 -74.05 16.76
CA ASN A 181 72.66 -74.76 16.40
C ASN A 181 72.64 -75.47 15.02
N VAL A 182 72.25 -74.74 13.97
CA VAL A 182 72.23 -75.26 12.59
C VAL A 182 73.64 -75.31 12.02
N ASP A 183 74.14 -76.53 11.77
CA ASP A 183 75.32 -76.77 10.94
C ASP A 183 74.90 -76.93 9.47
N ILE A 184 75.08 -75.87 8.68
CA ILE A 184 74.82 -75.88 7.24
C ILE A 184 75.98 -76.45 6.41
N SER A 185 77.10 -76.79 7.05
CA SER A 185 78.34 -77.25 6.38
C SER A 185 78.43 -78.78 6.25
N SER A 186 77.61 -79.52 7.00
CA SER A 186 77.43 -80.97 6.88
C SER A 186 76.05 -81.33 6.34
N ASP A 187 75.96 -82.36 5.49
CA ASP A 187 74.68 -82.82 4.95
C ASP A 187 73.76 -83.38 6.05
N GLU A 188 74.35 -84.00 7.09
CA GLU A 188 73.61 -84.48 8.26
C GLU A 188 72.99 -83.32 9.06
N GLY A 189 73.76 -82.26 9.33
CA GLY A 189 73.28 -81.05 10.01
C GLY A 189 72.18 -80.32 9.22
N LEU A 190 72.36 -80.18 7.90
CA LEU A 190 71.37 -79.56 7.03
C LEU A 190 70.09 -80.40 6.91
N THR A 191 70.20 -81.72 6.84
CA THR A 191 69.04 -82.64 6.83
C THR A 191 68.24 -82.54 8.12
N ASN A 192 68.91 -82.48 9.27
CA ASN A 192 68.26 -82.34 10.57
C ASN A 192 67.51 -81.01 10.69
N ALA A 193 68.14 -79.90 10.30
CA ALA A 193 67.49 -78.59 10.30
C ALA A 193 66.33 -78.50 9.31
N ALA A 194 66.48 -79.07 8.12
CA ALA A 194 65.40 -79.14 7.12
C ALA A 194 64.21 -79.98 7.61
N THR A 195 64.47 -81.08 8.30
CA THR A 195 63.42 -81.96 8.86
C THR A 195 62.68 -81.26 10.00
N GLN A 196 63.38 -80.54 10.87
CA GLN A 196 62.77 -79.74 11.92
C GLN A 196 61.93 -78.59 11.34
N LEU A 197 62.44 -77.89 10.32
CA LEU A 197 61.68 -76.82 9.65
C LEU A 197 60.45 -77.38 8.94
N LYS A 198 60.57 -78.52 8.26
CA LYS A 198 59.44 -79.23 7.63
C LYS A 198 58.38 -79.57 8.68
N SER A 199 58.78 -80.10 9.83
CA SER A 199 57.84 -80.39 10.92
C SER A 199 57.12 -79.13 11.39
N ILE A 200 57.84 -78.02 11.64
CA ILE A 200 57.24 -76.75 12.10
C ILE A 200 56.32 -76.15 11.04
N ALA A 201 56.74 -76.15 9.78
CA ALA A 201 55.99 -75.53 8.69
C ALA A 201 54.73 -76.33 8.34
N GLU A 202 54.81 -77.66 8.32
CA GLU A 202 53.74 -78.52 7.82
C GLU A 202 52.81 -79.08 8.90
N GLU A 203 53.13 -78.93 10.19
CA GLU A 203 52.36 -79.48 11.32
C GLU A 203 50.85 -79.22 11.19
N GLY A 204 50.05 -80.29 11.11
CA GLY A 204 48.59 -80.17 11.03
C GLY A 204 48.05 -79.58 9.71
N THR A 205 48.86 -79.51 8.65
CA THR A 205 48.45 -79.03 7.32
C THR A 205 48.50 -80.15 6.28
N THR A 206 47.92 -79.92 5.08
CA THR A 206 48.08 -80.81 3.93
C THR A 206 49.33 -80.51 3.10
N LEU A 207 50.19 -79.59 3.55
CA LEU A 207 51.42 -79.22 2.86
C LEU A 207 52.41 -80.38 2.93
N ASN A 208 53.01 -80.73 1.79
CA ASN A 208 54.02 -81.78 1.72
C ASN A 208 55.11 -81.43 0.69
N LEU A 209 55.94 -80.45 1.03
CA LEU A 209 57.11 -80.09 0.23
C LEU A 209 58.25 -81.05 0.54
N SER A 210 59.13 -81.32 -0.43
CA SER A 210 60.22 -82.27 -0.19
C SER A 210 61.15 -81.79 0.92
N VAL A 211 61.78 -82.73 1.65
CA VAL A 211 62.84 -82.37 2.61
C VAL A 211 63.95 -81.60 1.90
N ASP A 212 64.23 -81.92 0.62
CA ASP A 212 65.19 -81.20 -0.21
C ASP A 212 64.82 -79.72 -0.41
N PHE A 213 63.52 -79.40 -0.57
CA PHE A 213 63.08 -78.00 -0.61
C PHE A 213 63.38 -77.27 0.71
N TYR A 214 63.16 -77.92 1.85
CA TYR A 214 63.48 -77.32 3.15
C TYR A 214 65.00 -77.24 3.39
N LYS A 215 65.80 -78.18 2.89
CA LYS A 215 67.27 -78.06 2.85
C LYS A 215 67.69 -76.82 2.07
N ASP A 216 67.12 -76.63 0.88
CA ASP A 216 67.38 -75.47 0.03
C ASP A 216 66.93 -74.16 0.68
N TYR A 217 65.78 -74.16 1.35
CA TYR A 217 65.27 -73.01 2.10
C TYR A 217 66.21 -72.64 3.26
N VAL A 218 66.56 -73.60 4.12
CA VAL A 218 67.46 -73.39 5.27
C VAL A 218 68.84 -72.93 4.79
N SER A 219 69.41 -73.61 3.79
CA SER A 219 70.71 -73.24 3.23
C SER A 219 70.69 -71.82 2.65
N SER A 220 69.68 -71.48 1.85
CA SER A 220 69.55 -70.15 1.25
C SER A 220 69.34 -69.05 2.29
N TYR A 221 68.55 -69.31 3.33
CA TYR A 221 68.31 -68.39 4.44
C TYR A 221 69.60 -68.08 5.22
N TYR A 222 70.36 -69.10 5.63
CA TYR A 222 71.60 -68.89 6.37
C TYR A 222 72.72 -68.28 5.50
N ARG A 223 72.81 -68.64 4.22
CA ARG A 223 73.74 -67.99 3.27
C ARG A 223 73.40 -66.52 3.02
N ALA A 224 72.11 -66.17 2.98
CA ALA A 224 71.66 -64.78 2.90
C ALA A 224 71.98 -63.99 4.17
N LEU A 225 72.01 -64.63 5.34
CA LEU A 225 72.35 -64.01 6.63
C LEU A 225 73.85 -63.77 6.81
N GLY A 226 74.71 -64.70 6.34
CA GLY A 226 76.17 -64.66 6.51
C GLY A 226 76.93 -64.22 5.26
N ASP A 227 76.88 -65.03 4.21
CA ASP A 227 77.73 -64.89 3.01
C ASP A 227 77.38 -63.65 2.20
N LEU A 228 76.07 -63.35 2.04
CA LEU A 228 75.62 -62.19 1.29
C LEU A 228 76.13 -60.87 1.89
N ARG A 229 76.10 -60.73 3.22
CA ARG A 229 76.63 -59.53 3.90
C ARG A 229 78.14 -59.39 3.68
N HIS A 230 78.89 -60.49 3.83
CA HIS A 230 80.33 -60.50 3.63
C HIS A 230 80.70 -60.15 2.18
N ASN A 231 80.02 -60.75 1.20
CA ASN A 231 80.25 -60.51 -0.23
C ASN A 231 79.86 -59.10 -0.65
N GLN A 232 78.80 -58.52 -0.07
CA GLN A 232 78.42 -57.13 -0.32
C GLN A 232 79.47 -56.14 0.20
N VAL A 233 80.16 -56.44 1.32
CA VAL A 233 81.28 -55.64 1.82
C VAL A 233 82.47 -55.68 0.84
N ILE A 234 82.79 -56.86 0.27
CA ILE A 234 83.91 -57.02 -0.68
C ILE A 234 83.70 -56.15 -1.94
N ILE A 235 82.50 -56.15 -2.52
CA ILE A 235 82.25 -55.37 -3.75
C ILE A 235 82.15 -53.86 -3.50
N ASN A 236 81.54 -53.44 -2.38
CA ASN A 236 81.42 -52.03 -2.01
C ASN A 236 82.79 -51.38 -1.76
N ASN A 237 83.77 -52.15 -1.25
CA ASN A 237 85.14 -51.67 -1.07
C ASN A 237 85.95 -51.60 -2.38
N THR A 238 85.47 -52.23 -3.46
CA THR A 238 86.16 -52.28 -4.77
C THR A 238 85.63 -51.22 -5.75
N TYR A 239 84.35 -50.87 -5.65
CA TYR A 239 83.67 -49.85 -6.45
C TYR A 239 83.42 -48.57 -5.62
N SER A 240 84.44 -47.73 -5.43
CA SER A 240 84.23 -46.33 -5.02
C SER A 240 84.64 -45.39 -6.18
N PRO A 241 83.68 -44.89 -6.98
CA PRO A 241 83.94 -44.00 -8.12
C PRO A 241 84.17 -42.53 -7.74
N SER A 242 84.32 -42.22 -6.45
CA SER A 242 84.46 -40.83 -5.98
C SER A 242 85.53 -40.75 -4.91
N SER A 243 86.58 -40.00 -5.24
CA SER A 243 87.28 -39.04 -4.36
C SER A 243 86.99 -39.16 -2.85
N SER A 244 88.07 -39.25 -2.07
CA SER A 244 88.14 -39.00 -0.61
C SER A 244 87.38 -39.96 0.32
N ALA A 245 87.87 -41.20 0.47
CA ALA A 245 87.53 -42.03 1.64
C ALA A 245 88.64 -43.00 2.09
N PHE A 246 89.91 -42.68 1.85
CA PHE A 246 91.03 -43.24 2.63
C PHE A 246 92.12 -42.19 2.95
N VAL A 247 91.71 -40.92 2.97
CA VAL A 247 92.40 -39.88 3.72
C VAL A 247 91.37 -39.45 4.77
N TYR A 248 91.58 -39.88 6.02
CA TYR A 248 90.69 -39.75 7.19
C TYR A 248 89.49 -40.70 7.27
N SER A 249 89.72 -41.91 7.79
CA SER A 249 88.79 -42.47 8.78
C SER A 249 89.54 -42.80 10.07
N SER A 250 89.00 -42.28 11.16
CA SER A 250 89.48 -42.38 12.53
C SER A 250 89.29 -43.80 13.09
N LEU A 251 90.21 -44.70 12.76
CA LEU A 251 90.46 -45.93 13.51
C LEU A 251 91.94 -46.01 13.89
N TYR A 252 92.38 -45.02 14.67
CA TYR A 252 93.41 -45.26 15.69
C TYR A 252 92.77 -46.20 16.73
N ASN A 253 93.45 -47.31 17.04
CA ASN A 253 93.07 -48.37 17.99
C ASN A 253 92.18 -49.50 17.46
N SER A 254 92.81 -50.48 16.83
CA SER A 254 92.72 -51.87 17.31
C SER A 254 93.69 -52.77 16.52
N GLY A 255 94.89 -52.96 17.09
CA GLY A 255 95.67 -54.22 17.12
C GLY A 255 95.77 -55.16 15.91
N GLN A 256 95.41 -54.76 14.69
CA GLN A 256 95.56 -55.58 13.50
C GLN A 256 96.58 -54.94 12.56
N SER A 257 97.55 -55.77 12.18
CA SER A 257 98.69 -55.47 11.34
C SER A 257 98.35 -54.48 10.24
N VAL A 258 99.17 -53.45 10.20
CA VAL A 258 99.31 -52.50 9.09
C VAL A 258 99.47 -53.28 7.78
N VAL A 259 98.37 -53.55 7.09
CA VAL A 259 98.39 -53.78 5.65
C VAL A 259 98.25 -52.39 5.05
N ILE A 260 99.36 -51.63 5.05
CA ILE A 260 99.58 -50.63 4.00
C ILE A 260 99.41 -51.42 2.72
N ASN A 261 98.33 -51.20 1.96
CA ASN A 261 98.14 -51.85 0.67
C ASN A 261 99.18 -51.26 -0.29
N PRO A 262 100.30 -51.96 -0.60
CA PRO A 262 101.31 -51.49 -1.54
C PRO A 262 100.81 -51.58 -2.99
N TYR A 263 99.56 -52.01 -3.20
CA TYR A 263 98.97 -52.44 -4.47
C TYR A 263 97.63 -51.73 -4.78
N SER A 264 97.44 -50.50 -4.28
CA SER A 264 96.32 -49.63 -4.65
C SER A 264 96.37 -49.25 -6.13
N PHE A 265 95.68 -50.05 -6.95
CA PHE A 265 95.60 -49.91 -8.39
C PHE A 265 94.60 -48.83 -8.81
N TYR A 266 95.08 -47.70 -9.31
CA TYR A 266 94.21 -46.68 -9.91
C TYR A 266 93.80 -47.12 -11.33
N VAL A 267 92.49 -47.34 -11.56
CA VAL A 267 91.92 -47.61 -12.90
C VAL A 267 92.25 -46.47 -13.89
N SER A 268 92.52 -45.26 -13.40
CA SER A 268 92.99 -44.13 -14.22
C SER A 268 94.37 -44.35 -14.85
N PHE A 269 95.27 -45.16 -14.26
CA PHE A 269 96.54 -45.52 -14.89
C PHE A 269 96.33 -46.33 -16.19
N LEU A 270 95.34 -47.24 -16.21
CA LEU A 270 94.98 -48.01 -17.40
C LEU A 270 94.32 -47.17 -18.48
N ASN A 271 93.42 -46.26 -18.08
CA ASN A 271 92.78 -45.35 -19.02
C ASN A 271 93.80 -44.37 -19.65
N ASN A 272 94.84 -43.97 -18.93
CA ASN A 272 95.91 -43.09 -19.42
C ASN A 272 96.90 -43.78 -20.38
N ILE A 273 96.98 -45.12 -20.40
CA ILE A 273 97.73 -45.87 -21.43
C ILE A 273 96.93 -45.95 -22.75
N GLN A 274 95.60 -45.88 -22.67
CA GLN A 274 94.67 -46.11 -23.78
C GLN A 274 94.44 -44.89 -24.67
N VAL A 275 94.42 -43.69 -24.12
CA VAL A 275 94.36 -42.43 -24.87
C VAL A 275 95.77 -41.82 -24.84
N GLY A 276 96.29 -41.34 -25.97
CA GLY A 276 97.62 -40.72 -26.09
C GLY A 276 97.77 -39.38 -25.34
N THR A 277 97.25 -39.31 -24.12
CA THR A 277 97.12 -38.16 -23.23
C THR A 277 97.58 -38.58 -21.84
N TYR A 278 98.79 -38.19 -21.45
CA TYR A 278 99.11 -38.11 -20.03
C TYR A 278 98.35 -36.89 -19.50
N ARG A 279 97.24 -37.13 -18.78
CA ARG A 279 96.57 -36.10 -18.00
C ARG A 279 96.80 -36.47 -16.54
N ASP A 280 97.58 -35.61 -15.88
CA ASP A 280 98.14 -35.80 -14.57
C ASP A 280 97.08 -36.12 -13.51
N THR A 281 97.42 -37.07 -12.64
CA THR A 281 97.12 -36.98 -11.20
C THR A 281 98.20 -37.80 -10.48
N MET A 282 99.38 -37.20 -10.28
CA MET A 282 99.96 -36.93 -8.97
C MET A 282 101.39 -36.38 -9.14
N GLY A 283 101.52 -35.07 -9.29
CA GLY A 283 102.80 -34.37 -9.08
C GLY A 283 102.88 -33.05 -9.82
N SER A 284 102.64 -31.95 -9.10
CA SER A 284 102.90 -30.55 -9.48
C SER A 284 104.04 -30.34 -10.49
N ASP A 285 103.70 -30.03 -11.74
CA ASP A 285 103.91 -28.72 -12.37
C ASP A 285 103.27 -28.73 -13.78
N GLY A 286 102.55 -27.67 -14.12
CA GLY A 286 101.82 -27.57 -15.39
C GLY A 286 102.75 -27.57 -16.60
N GLY A 287 102.62 -28.60 -17.45
CA GLY A 287 103.28 -28.67 -18.75
C GLY A 287 102.73 -29.81 -19.60
N THR A 288 102.53 -29.57 -20.89
CA THR A 288 102.06 -30.53 -21.92
C THR A 288 103.12 -31.55 -22.32
N ASP A 289 103.81 -32.17 -21.35
CA ASP A 289 104.92 -33.08 -21.64
C ASP A 289 104.52 -34.54 -21.46
N LYS A 290 104.53 -35.30 -22.55
CA LYS A 290 104.21 -36.74 -22.62
C LYS A 290 105.43 -37.54 -22.12
N VAL A 291 105.52 -37.85 -20.82
CA VAL A 291 106.70 -38.49 -20.17
C VAL A 291 106.32 -39.73 -19.35
N ILE A 292 107.14 -40.78 -19.39
CA ILE A 292 107.14 -41.88 -18.42
C ILE A 292 108.24 -41.58 -17.39
N TYR A 293 107.81 -41.31 -16.16
CA TYR A 293 108.71 -40.99 -15.05
C TYR A 293 109.26 -42.26 -14.40
N LYS A 294 110.56 -42.27 -14.08
CA LYS A 294 111.20 -43.39 -13.37
C LYS A 294 110.64 -43.62 -11.97
N ASN A 295 110.13 -42.57 -11.34
CA ASN A 295 109.68 -42.59 -9.94
C ASN A 295 108.40 -43.42 -9.72
N ILE A 296 107.72 -43.89 -10.78
CA ILE A 296 106.54 -44.75 -10.66
C ILE A 296 106.83 -46.07 -9.93
N PHE A 297 108.08 -46.54 -9.96
CA PHE A 297 108.50 -47.75 -9.28
C PHE A 297 109.03 -47.51 -7.86
N ALA A 298 109.09 -46.25 -7.38
CA ALA A 298 109.73 -45.91 -6.11
C ALA A 298 109.05 -46.51 -4.87
N VAL A 299 107.79 -46.95 -5.00
CA VAL A 299 107.01 -47.59 -3.93
C VAL A 299 107.35 -49.06 -3.73
N ASP A 300 108.02 -49.71 -4.70
CA ASP A 300 108.48 -51.09 -4.60
C ASP A 300 110.00 -51.13 -4.65
N THR A 301 110.62 -51.20 -3.47
CA THR A 301 112.07 -51.22 -3.32
C THR A 301 112.73 -52.49 -3.89
N SER A 302 111.95 -53.51 -4.30
CA SER A 302 112.46 -54.72 -4.95
C SER A 302 112.69 -54.56 -6.46
N ILE A 303 112.20 -53.48 -7.06
CA ILE A 303 112.34 -53.20 -8.49
C ILE A 303 113.56 -52.31 -8.73
N THR A 304 114.44 -52.71 -9.66
CA THR A 304 115.55 -51.85 -10.10
C THR A 304 115.00 -50.69 -10.93
N ILE A 305 115.07 -49.47 -10.39
CA ILE A 305 114.48 -48.27 -11.00
C ILE A 305 115.31 -47.84 -12.24
N PRO A 306 114.67 -47.56 -13.39
CA PRO A 306 115.36 -47.00 -14.56
C PRO A 306 116.07 -45.68 -14.24
N THR A 307 117.23 -45.44 -14.85
CA THR A 307 118.11 -44.33 -14.46
C THR A 307 117.56 -42.95 -14.84
N ASP A 308 116.70 -42.87 -15.86
CA ASP A 308 116.13 -41.62 -16.36
C ASP A 308 114.69 -41.81 -16.91
N ASN A 309 114.02 -40.69 -17.19
CA ASN A 309 112.68 -40.65 -17.78
C ASN A 309 112.72 -40.95 -19.28
N ILE A 310 111.59 -41.43 -19.83
CA ILE A 310 111.39 -41.57 -21.28
C ILE A 310 110.33 -40.57 -21.73
N TYR A 311 110.65 -39.77 -22.74
CA TYR A 311 109.75 -38.76 -23.29
C TYR A 311 109.10 -39.31 -24.57
N PHE A 312 107.88 -38.91 -24.89
CA PHE A 312 107.27 -39.25 -26.17
C PHE A 312 107.81 -38.31 -27.25
N LYS A 313 108.11 -38.86 -28.43
CA LYS A 313 108.45 -38.10 -29.62
C LYS A 313 107.30 -38.17 -30.61
N ASN A 314 106.80 -37.01 -31.04
CA ASN A 314 105.83 -36.91 -32.12
C ASN A 314 106.55 -37.07 -33.47
N ILE A 315 106.24 -38.15 -34.18
CA ILE A 315 106.90 -38.51 -35.44
C ILE A 315 106.69 -37.49 -36.57
N GLU A 316 105.68 -36.61 -36.47
CA GLU A 316 105.37 -35.59 -37.47
C GLU A 316 106.07 -34.24 -37.20
N THR A 317 106.29 -33.90 -35.93
CA THR A 317 106.73 -32.54 -35.53
C THR A 317 108.08 -32.50 -34.84
N ASP A 318 108.53 -33.60 -34.25
CA ASP A 318 109.70 -33.60 -33.38
C ASP A 318 110.91 -34.18 -34.10
N LEU A 319 112.09 -33.70 -33.71
CA LEU A 319 113.38 -34.28 -34.10
C LEU A 319 114.03 -34.90 -32.86
N SER A 320 114.90 -35.88 -33.07
CA SER A 320 115.67 -36.49 -31.98
C SER A 320 117.15 -36.46 -32.29
N THR A 321 117.95 -36.13 -31.29
CA THR A 321 119.42 -36.23 -31.40
C THR A 321 119.86 -37.69 -31.29
N HIS A 322 121.11 -37.97 -31.71
CA HIS A 322 121.68 -39.32 -31.58
C HIS A 322 121.70 -39.81 -30.12
N ASP A 323 122.08 -38.93 -29.18
CA ASP A 323 122.12 -39.24 -27.75
C ASP A 323 120.73 -39.53 -27.18
N GLU A 324 119.71 -38.78 -27.60
CA GLU A 324 118.32 -39.02 -27.19
C GLU A 324 117.82 -40.38 -27.67
N PHE A 325 118.08 -40.74 -28.92
CA PHE A 325 117.70 -42.03 -29.50
C PHE A 325 118.39 -43.20 -28.80
N GLU A 326 119.71 -43.13 -28.61
CA GLU A 326 120.48 -44.20 -27.96
C GLU A 326 120.13 -44.36 -26.47
N LYS A 327 119.88 -43.23 -25.78
CA LYS A 327 119.43 -43.24 -24.39
C LYS A 327 118.05 -43.90 -24.26
N ALA A 328 117.08 -43.54 -25.11
CA ALA A 328 115.76 -44.17 -25.14
C ALA A 328 115.88 -45.68 -25.41
N ARG A 329 116.71 -46.08 -26.40
CA ARG A 329 116.96 -47.48 -26.75
C ARG A 329 117.49 -48.29 -25.55
N SER A 330 118.36 -47.70 -24.73
CA SER A 330 118.92 -48.36 -23.52
C SER A 330 117.93 -48.44 -22.34
N LEU A 331 116.98 -47.50 -22.23
CA LEU A 331 116.06 -47.40 -21.10
C LEU A 331 114.81 -48.29 -21.28
N LEU A 332 114.32 -48.45 -22.51
CA LEU A 332 113.06 -49.17 -22.79
C LEU A 332 113.02 -50.60 -22.22
N PRO A 333 114.06 -51.46 -22.38
CA PRO A 333 114.04 -52.80 -21.79
C PRO A 333 113.98 -52.81 -20.25
N LYS A 334 114.57 -51.78 -19.61
CA LYS A 334 114.54 -51.63 -18.15
C LYS A 334 113.14 -51.27 -17.66
N TYR A 335 112.44 -50.38 -18.37
CA TYR A 335 111.05 -50.05 -18.09
C TYR A 335 110.10 -51.23 -18.27
N LYS A 336 110.26 -52.03 -19.34
CA LYS A 336 109.45 -53.24 -19.54
C LYS A 336 109.58 -54.24 -18.39
N THR A 337 110.82 -54.48 -17.96
CA THR A 337 111.11 -55.37 -16.82
C THR A 337 110.51 -54.84 -15.52
N ALA A 338 110.67 -53.53 -15.25
CA ALA A 338 110.14 -52.90 -14.05
C ALA A 338 108.60 -52.96 -13.98
N PHE A 339 107.89 -52.69 -15.08
CA PHE A 339 106.43 -52.81 -15.12
C PHE A 339 105.93 -54.23 -14.95
N LYS A 340 106.62 -55.22 -15.51
CA LYS A 340 106.24 -56.63 -15.34
C LYS A 340 106.28 -57.03 -13.85
N LEU A 341 107.39 -56.75 -13.16
CA LEU A 341 107.54 -57.07 -11.73
C LEU A 341 106.50 -56.33 -10.87
N TYR A 342 106.25 -55.06 -11.17
CA TYR A 342 105.26 -54.24 -10.45
C TYR A 342 103.86 -54.87 -10.47
N PHE A 343 103.41 -55.41 -11.60
CA PHE A 343 102.10 -56.06 -11.72
C PHE A 343 102.09 -57.54 -11.30
N GLU A 344 103.22 -58.21 -11.26
CA GLU A 344 103.31 -59.57 -10.71
C GLU A 344 103.15 -59.55 -9.18
N HIS A 345 103.73 -58.56 -8.50
CA HIS A 345 103.69 -58.44 -7.04
C HIS A 345 102.30 -58.09 -6.44
N THR A 346 101.27 -57.78 -7.24
CA THR A 346 99.94 -57.39 -6.69
C THR A 346 99.11 -58.58 -6.15
N ASN A 347 98.54 -58.40 -4.94
CA ASN A 347 97.65 -59.35 -4.25
C ASN A 347 96.15 -58.96 -4.32
N ASN A 348 95.75 -58.09 -5.24
CA ASN A 348 94.35 -57.71 -5.41
C ASN A 348 93.52 -58.92 -5.92
N PRO A 349 92.40 -59.31 -5.25
CA PRO A 349 91.60 -60.47 -5.65
C PRO A 349 90.94 -60.34 -7.03
N PHE A 350 90.79 -59.11 -7.54
CA PHE A 350 90.29 -58.83 -8.89
C PHE A 350 91.41 -58.69 -9.93
N ALA A 351 92.68 -58.63 -9.50
CA ALA A 351 93.85 -58.69 -10.39
C ALA A 351 94.13 -60.13 -10.82
N THR A 352 93.19 -60.74 -11.52
CA THR A 352 93.31 -62.11 -12.04
C THR A 352 94.48 -62.23 -13.02
N SER A 353 94.97 -63.46 -13.23
CA SER A 353 96.04 -63.74 -14.22
C SER A 353 95.71 -63.19 -15.61
N LYS A 354 94.42 -63.20 -15.98
CA LYS A 354 93.89 -62.65 -17.24
C LYS A 354 94.03 -61.12 -17.30
N LEU A 355 93.68 -60.42 -16.22
CA LEU A 355 93.81 -58.96 -16.15
C LEU A 355 95.29 -58.54 -16.11
N LYS A 356 96.11 -59.16 -15.25
CA LYS A 356 97.55 -58.87 -15.15
C LYS A 356 98.26 -58.98 -16.50
N LYS A 357 97.98 -60.06 -17.24
CA LYS A 357 98.56 -60.29 -18.57
C LYS A 357 98.17 -59.19 -19.57
N SER A 358 96.89 -58.82 -19.63
CA SER A 358 96.41 -57.79 -20.54
C SER A 358 97.06 -56.42 -20.29
N ILE A 359 97.34 -56.08 -19.03
CA ILE A 359 98.03 -54.83 -18.65
C ILE A 359 99.49 -54.85 -19.13
N ILE A 360 100.21 -55.93 -18.82
CA ILE A 360 101.65 -56.05 -19.14
C ILE A 360 101.88 -56.05 -20.65
N ASP A 361 101.09 -56.80 -21.41
CA ASP A 361 101.20 -56.86 -22.87
C ASP A 361 101.03 -55.46 -23.49
N ARG A 362 100.06 -54.68 -22.98
CA ARG A 362 99.73 -53.35 -23.48
C ARG A 362 100.80 -52.30 -23.15
N ILE A 363 101.38 -52.35 -21.96
CA ILE A 363 102.51 -51.48 -21.58
C ILE A 363 103.73 -51.77 -22.45
N ASN A 364 104.06 -53.06 -22.63
CA ASN A 364 105.21 -53.47 -23.44
C ASN A 364 105.09 -52.98 -24.88
N ALA A 365 103.94 -53.20 -25.52
CA ALA A 365 103.68 -52.72 -26.87
C ALA A 365 103.73 -51.19 -26.99
N LYS A 366 103.27 -50.47 -25.96
CA LYS A 366 103.34 -49.00 -25.96
C LYS A 366 104.77 -48.47 -25.88
N LEU A 367 105.61 -49.11 -25.05
CA LEU A 367 107.03 -48.81 -24.96
C LEU A 367 107.73 -49.07 -26.30
N ASP A 368 107.36 -50.12 -27.02
CA ASP A 368 107.88 -50.39 -28.38
C ASP A 368 107.52 -49.28 -29.37
N VAL A 369 106.26 -48.84 -29.37
CA VAL A 369 105.81 -47.70 -30.19
C VAL A 369 106.63 -46.44 -29.88
N TRP A 370 106.85 -46.12 -28.61
CA TRP A 370 107.62 -44.93 -28.21
C TRP A 370 109.08 -45.04 -28.63
N GLY A 371 109.70 -46.21 -28.45
CA GLY A 371 111.07 -46.43 -28.93
C GLY A 371 111.22 -46.27 -30.44
N LYS A 372 110.25 -46.78 -31.20
CA LYS A 372 110.25 -46.64 -32.66
C LYS A 372 110.01 -45.19 -33.10
N ALA A 373 109.25 -44.40 -32.34
CA ALA A 373 109.09 -42.97 -32.61
C ALA A 373 110.43 -42.22 -32.57
N TYR A 374 111.26 -42.47 -31.55
CA TYR A 374 112.61 -41.88 -31.46
C TYR A 374 113.48 -42.23 -32.67
N GLU A 375 113.32 -43.44 -33.22
CA GLU A 375 114.05 -43.87 -34.43
C GLU A 375 113.60 -43.06 -35.67
N VAL A 376 112.28 -42.91 -35.84
CA VAL A 376 111.70 -42.14 -36.95
C VAL A 376 112.12 -40.67 -36.89
N THR A 377 112.05 -40.04 -35.72
CA THR A 377 112.41 -38.63 -35.51
C THR A 377 113.92 -38.40 -35.59
N TYR A 378 114.73 -39.39 -35.18
CA TYR A 378 116.17 -39.36 -35.39
C TYR A 378 116.53 -39.42 -36.89
N TYR A 379 115.95 -40.35 -37.66
CA TYR A 379 116.20 -40.40 -39.10
C TYR A 379 115.68 -39.17 -39.84
N GLN A 380 114.58 -38.56 -39.39
CA GLN A 380 114.15 -37.26 -39.91
C GLN A 380 115.22 -36.18 -39.64
N SER A 381 115.76 -36.11 -38.41
CA SER A 381 116.82 -35.15 -38.07
C SER A 381 118.06 -35.36 -38.94
N GLN A 382 118.48 -36.61 -39.16
CA GLN A 382 119.63 -36.91 -40.01
C GLN A 382 119.39 -36.51 -41.46
N TYR A 383 118.17 -36.65 -41.99
CA TYR A 383 117.84 -36.16 -43.31
C TYR A 383 117.86 -34.62 -43.37
N GLU A 384 117.25 -33.93 -42.41
CA GLU A 384 117.25 -32.45 -42.41
C GLU A 384 118.66 -31.86 -42.29
N ASP A 385 119.54 -32.51 -41.53
CA ASP A 385 120.94 -32.07 -41.39
C ASP A 385 121.79 -32.37 -42.64
N THR A 386 121.60 -33.53 -43.28
CA THR A 386 122.50 -34.01 -44.34
C THR A 386 121.93 -33.93 -45.76
N HIS A 387 120.61 -33.79 -45.89
CA HIS A 387 119.83 -33.89 -47.13
C HIS A 387 120.07 -35.18 -47.95
N GLN A 388 120.62 -36.24 -47.34
CA GLN A 388 120.84 -37.53 -48.01
C GLN A 388 119.58 -38.39 -48.00
N THR A 389 119.09 -38.77 -49.18
CA THR A 389 117.84 -39.53 -49.35
C THR A 389 117.86 -40.92 -48.69
N ILE A 390 119.03 -41.50 -48.40
CA ILE A 390 119.13 -42.78 -47.67
C ILE A 390 118.49 -42.71 -46.27
N TRP A 391 118.47 -41.52 -45.65
CA TRP A 391 117.79 -41.32 -44.36
C TRP A 391 116.28 -41.28 -44.50
N LEU A 392 115.75 -40.85 -45.66
CA LEU A 392 114.32 -40.95 -45.95
C LEU A 392 113.89 -42.40 -46.15
N ASP A 393 114.71 -43.24 -46.81
CA ASP A 393 114.41 -44.67 -46.96
C ASP A 393 114.40 -45.38 -45.60
N LYS A 394 115.41 -45.11 -44.75
CA LYS A 394 115.46 -45.62 -43.37
C LYS A 394 114.30 -45.10 -42.52
N LYS A 395 113.94 -43.82 -42.66
CA LYS A 395 112.76 -43.24 -42.00
C LYS A 395 111.49 -43.94 -42.45
N GLN A 396 111.30 -44.17 -43.75
CA GLN A 396 110.10 -44.80 -44.27
C GLN A 396 109.94 -46.25 -43.77
N GLN A 397 111.05 -46.99 -43.69
CA GLN A 397 111.03 -48.33 -43.10
C GLN A 397 110.67 -48.27 -41.60
N ALA A 398 111.34 -47.42 -40.83
CA ALA A 398 111.03 -47.23 -39.41
C ALA A 398 109.60 -46.72 -39.17
N LEU A 399 109.06 -45.91 -40.09
CA LEU A 399 107.69 -45.40 -40.05
C LEU A 399 106.68 -46.52 -40.31
N ASN A 400 106.92 -47.40 -41.28
CA ASN A 400 106.07 -48.57 -41.51
C ASN A 400 106.06 -49.49 -40.27
N GLU A 401 107.22 -49.75 -39.67
CA GLU A 401 107.34 -50.51 -38.42
C GLU A 401 106.63 -49.81 -37.25
N TYR A 402 106.72 -48.47 -37.16
CA TYR A 402 106.00 -47.67 -36.17
C TYR A 402 104.49 -47.85 -36.33
N HIS A 403 103.95 -47.71 -37.54
CA HIS A 403 102.52 -47.89 -37.80
C HIS A 403 102.05 -49.31 -37.51
N GLN A 404 102.88 -50.32 -37.81
CA GLN A 404 102.60 -51.71 -37.46
C GLN A 404 102.51 -51.89 -35.93
N LEU A 405 103.49 -51.39 -35.18
CA LEU A 405 103.49 -51.46 -33.71
C LEU A 405 102.30 -50.70 -33.10
N VAL A 406 101.88 -49.58 -33.70
CA VAL A 406 100.67 -48.85 -33.29
C VAL A 406 99.42 -49.69 -33.53
N ALA A 407 99.32 -50.38 -34.68
CA ALA A 407 98.21 -51.27 -34.98
C ALA A 407 98.17 -52.48 -34.00
N GLU A 408 99.32 -53.09 -33.72
CA GLU A 408 99.46 -54.17 -32.74
C GLU A 408 99.06 -53.73 -31.33
N PHE A 409 99.51 -52.55 -30.89
CA PHE A 409 99.09 -51.97 -29.60
C PHE A 409 97.57 -51.74 -29.54
N ASN A 410 96.97 -51.21 -30.61
CA ASN A 410 95.53 -50.94 -30.67
C ASN A 410 94.68 -52.23 -30.70
N ALA A 411 95.23 -53.33 -31.21
CA ALA A 411 94.57 -54.64 -31.24
C ALA A 411 94.58 -55.37 -29.89
N LEU A 412 95.39 -54.92 -28.92
CA LEU A 412 95.47 -55.57 -27.60
C LEU A 412 94.18 -55.36 -26.78
N PRO A 413 93.73 -56.39 -26.03
CA PRO A 413 92.52 -56.30 -25.23
C PRO A 413 92.57 -55.15 -24.22
N ASN A 414 91.43 -54.46 -24.05
CA ASN A 414 91.33 -53.38 -23.10
C ASN A 414 91.30 -53.91 -21.64
N PRO A 415 92.31 -53.61 -20.81
CA PRO A 415 92.32 -54.07 -19.42
C PRO A 415 91.13 -53.55 -18.59
N THR A 416 90.63 -52.35 -18.87
CA THR A 416 89.46 -51.78 -18.17
C THR A 416 88.20 -52.61 -18.41
N SER A 417 87.99 -53.08 -19.65
CA SER A 417 86.86 -53.92 -20.02
C SER A 417 86.97 -55.33 -19.41
N ILE A 418 88.19 -55.88 -19.34
CA ILE A 418 88.44 -57.18 -18.69
C ILE A 418 88.17 -57.10 -17.19
N ASN A 419 88.61 -56.02 -16.52
CA ASN A 419 88.37 -55.80 -15.09
C ASN A 419 86.87 -55.75 -14.77
N ALA A 420 86.08 -55.03 -15.59
CA ALA A 420 84.63 -54.96 -15.42
C ALA A 420 83.94 -56.33 -15.59
N SER A 421 84.38 -57.15 -16.56
CA SER A 421 83.86 -58.52 -16.75
C SER A 421 84.09 -59.39 -15.52
N VAL A 422 85.32 -59.37 -14.99
CA VAL A 422 85.72 -60.18 -13.82
C VAL A 422 84.91 -59.82 -12.59
N ILE A 423 84.67 -58.53 -12.33
CA ILE A 423 83.88 -58.09 -11.17
C ILE A 423 82.40 -58.47 -11.33
N ASN A 424 81.84 -58.33 -12.54
CA ASN A 424 80.44 -58.67 -12.81
C ASN A 424 80.17 -60.18 -12.72
N GLU A 425 81.07 -61.01 -13.23
CA GLU A 425 80.99 -62.47 -13.11
C GLU A 425 81.02 -62.89 -11.63
N TRP A 426 81.95 -62.32 -10.85
CA TRP A 426 82.03 -62.57 -9.41
C TRP A 426 80.75 -62.14 -8.67
N LYS A 427 80.17 -60.98 -9.01
CA LYS A 427 78.92 -60.47 -8.40
C LYS A 427 77.72 -61.37 -8.68
N ALA A 428 77.58 -61.82 -9.93
CA ALA A 428 76.46 -62.67 -10.35
C ALA A 428 76.42 -63.99 -9.56
N GLU A 429 77.60 -64.59 -9.34
CA GLU A 429 77.73 -65.87 -8.64
C GLU A 429 77.61 -65.75 -7.11
N ASN A 430 78.17 -64.69 -6.52
CA ASN A 430 78.36 -64.60 -5.07
C ASN A 430 77.34 -63.69 -4.34
N ILE A 431 76.51 -62.93 -5.08
CA ILE A 431 75.51 -62.01 -4.52
C ILE A 431 74.15 -62.28 -5.16
N ASP A 432 74.01 -62.08 -6.48
CA ASP A 432 72.71 -62.09 -7.16
C ASP A 432 72.04 -63.48 -7.12
N ALA A 433 72.82 -64.56 -7.27
CA ALA A 433 72.34 -65.93 -7.16
C ALA A 433 71.82 -66.28 -5.75
N ILE A 434 72.46 -65.78 -4.68
CA ILE A 434 72.04 -66.01 -3.29
C ILE A 434 70.71 -65.29 -3.02
N VAL A 435 70.57 -64.04 -3.48
CA VAL A 435 69.34 -63.23 -3.33
C VAL A 435 68.17 -63.85 -4.08
N GLN A 436 68.36 -64.21 -5.35
CA GLN A 436 67.28 -64.79 -6.16
C GLN A 436 66.81 -66.13 -5.59
N ARG A 437 67.75 -66.99 -5.18
CA ARG A 437 67.39 -68.31 -4.64
C ARG A 437 66.65 -68.19 -3.30
N ASN A 438 67.06 -67.28 -2.41
CA ASN A 438 66.33 -66.99 -1.17
C ASN A 438 64.91 -66.43 -1.42
N ASN A 439 64.72 -65.59 -2.43
CA ASN A 439 63.40 -65.07 -2.80
C ASN A 439 62.47 -66.16 -3.35
N ILE A 440 62.99 -67.06 -4.20
CA ILE A 440 62.22 -68.16 -4.78
C ILE A 440 61.72 -69.11 -3.68
N THR A 441 62.61 -69.54 -2.78
CA THR A 441 62.25 -70.46 -1.70
C THR A 441 61.26 -69.82 -0.71
N THR A 442 61.42 -68.54 -0.38
CA THR A 442 60.49 -67.78 0.49
C THR A 442 59.12 -67.60 -0.13
N THR A 443 59.06 -67.22 -1.41
CA THR A 443 57.79 -67.02 -2.12
C THR A 443 57.03 -68.32 -2.28
N THR A 444 57.73 -69.41 -2.62
CA THR A 444 57.13 -70.73 -2.79
C THR A 444 56.56 -71.26 -1.48
N LEU A 445 57.32 -71.17 -0.38
CA LEU A 445 56.85 -71.62 0.95
C LEU A 445 55.63 -70.80 1.41
N THR A 446 55.63 -69.49 1.19
CA THR A 446 54.50 -68.60 1.53
C THR A 446 53.24 -68.96 0.75
N SER A 447 53.34 -69.10 -0.57
CA SER A 447 52.19 -69.42 -1.44
C SER A 447 51.58 -70.78 -1.12
N GLU A 448 52.41 -71.81 -0.89
CA GLU A 448 51.91 -73.15 -0.59
C GLU A 448 51.33 -73.26 0.82
N LEU A 449 51.89 -72.55 1.81
CA LEU A 449 51.29 -72.44 3.15
C LEU A 449 49.95 -71.71 3.12
N GLU A 450 49.81 -70.62 2.35
CA GLU A 450 48.54 -69.91 2.19
C GLU A 450 47.42 -70.82 1.64
N LYS A 451 47.77 -71.69 0.70
CA LYS A 451 46.86 -72.69 0.12
C LYS A 451 46.53 -73.79 1.12
N ALA A 452 47.52 -74.32 1.84
CA ALA A 452 47.35 -75.40 2.80
C ALA A 452 46.56 -74.97 4.05
N LEU A 453 46.69 -73.71 4.49
CA LEU A 453 45.92 -73.11 5.59
C LEU A 453 44.52 -72.62 5.15
N GLY A 454 44.20 -72.73 3.87
CA GLY A 454 42.91 -72.32 3.31
C GLY A 454 42.62 -70.83 3.52
N ILE A 455 43.61 -69.97 3.29
CA ILE A 455 43.50 -68.51 3.41
C ILE A 455 42.99 -67.95 2.07
N ASN A 456 41.72 -67.53 2.02
CA ASN A 456 41.15 -66.89 0.84
C ASN A 456 41.14 -65.36 0.98
N LYS A 457 42.22 -64.71 0.50
CA LYS A 457 42.37 -63.25 0.56
C LYS A 457 41.31 -62.50 -0.26
N ASN A 458 40.86 -63.08 -1.37
CA ASN A 458 39.85 -62.46 -2.24
C ASN A 458 38.48 -62.40 -1.55
N ALA A 459 38.06 -63.48 -0.89
CA ALA A 459 36.79 -63.52 -0.17
C ALA A 459 36.74 -62.50 0.99
N ILE A 460 37.87 -62.29 1.68
CA ILE A 460 38.00 -61.27 2.75
C ILE A 460 37.85 -59.87 2.17
N ALA A 461 38.57 -59.57 1.08
CA ALA A 461 38.52 -58.27 0.42
C ALA A 461 37.13 -57.94 -0.16
N GLU A 462 36.48 -58.92 -0.78
CA GLU A 462 35.11 -58.79 -1.29
C GLU A 462 34.10 -58.52 -0.17
N LYS A 463 34.24 -59.20 0.97
CA LYS A 463 33.36 -59.00 2.12
C LYS A 463 33.54 -57.64 2.78
N GLN A 464 34.78 -57.15 2.85
CA GLN A 464 35.07 -55.78 3.29
C GLN A 464 34.49 -54.74 2.34
N ALA A 465 34.59 -54.97 1.03
CA ALA A 465 34.00 -54.07 0.02
C ALA A 465 32.47 -54.06 0.08
N GLU A 466 31.82 -55.20 0.33
CA GLU A 466 30.37 -55.31 0.53
C GLU A 466 29.91 -54.47 1.74
N ILE A 467 30.56 -54.63 2.89
CA ILE A 467 30.27 -53.87 4.12
C ILE A 467 30.46 -52.36 3.89
N ALA A 468 31.53 -51.95 3.22
CA ALA A 468 31.80 -50.55 2.90
C ALA A 468 30.70 -49.94 2.00
N ARG A 469 30.24 -50.66 0.97
CA ARG A 469 29.14 -50.20 0.10
C ARG A 469 27.83 -50.08 0.87
N LEU A 470 27.51 -51.05 1.73
CA LEU A 470 26.30 -51.00 2.57
C LEU A 470 26.33 -49.83 3.55
N LYS A 471 27.50 -49.51 4.11
CA LYS A 471 27.69 -48.33 4.96
C LYS A 471 27.44 -47.04 4.20
N THR A 472 28.03 -46.89 3.02
CA THR A 472 27.79 -45.72 2.15
C THR A 472 26.32 -45.58 1.79
N ALA A 473 25.63 -46.68 1.46
CA ALA A 473 24.20 -46.66 1.16
C ALA A 473 23.35 -46.24 2.37
N ALA A 474 23.67 -46.71 3.58
CA ALA A 474 23.01 -46.31 4.81
C ALA A 474 23.25 -44.82 5.14
N ASP A 475 24.46 -44.32 4.94
CA ASP A 475 24.81 -42.91 5.17
C ASP A 475 24.12 -41.98 4.17
N GLN A 476 24.05 -42.37 2.90
CA GLN A 476 23.30 -41.64 1.87
C GLN A 476 21.81 -41.60 2.21
N ALA A 477 21.20 -42.72 2.59
CA ALA A 477 19.80 -42.77 3.02
C ALA A 477 19.55 -41.88 4.25
N LYS A 478 20.48 -41.87 5.22
CA LYS A 478 20.42 -40.95 6.37
C LYS A 478 20.47 -39.48 5.94
N SER A 479 21.37 -39.15 5.01
CA SER A 479 21.48 -37.80 4.46
C SER A 479 20.19 -37.36 3.76
N THR A 480 19.55 -38.24 2.99
CA THR A 480 18.23 -37.96 2.39
C THR A 480 17.16 -37.70 3.45
N TYR A 481 17.09 -38.51 4.52
CA TYR A 481 16.16 -38.30 5.63
C TYR A 481 16.41 -36.96 6.36
N ASP A 482 17.66 -36.66 6.72
CA ASP A 482 18.04 -35.45 7.45
C ASP A 482 17.67 -34.19 6.64
N ASN A 483 17.90 -34.23 5.31
CA ASN A 483 17.68 -33.11 4.40
C ASN A 483 16.24 -32.99 3.86
N THR A 484 15.40 -34.01 4.02
CA THR A 484 13.98 -33.93 3.65
C THR A 484 13.20 -33.24 4.77
N ASN A 485 12.96 -31.93 4.65
CA ASN A 485 12.14 -31.14 5.57
C ASN A 485 11.21 -30.20 4.78
N PRO A 486 9.99 -29.91 5.28
CA PRO A 486 9.14 -28.90 4.66
C PRO A 486 9.82 -27.52 4.71
N SER A 487 9.58 -26.69 3.70
CA SER A 487 10.17 -25.35 3.68
C SER A 487 9.63 -24.49 4.84
N THR A 488 10.47 -23.64 5.42
CA THR A 488 10.06 -22.73 6.51
C THR A 488 8.92 -21.80 6.06
N ALA A 489 8.91 -21.43 4.78
CA ALA A 489 7.86 -20.61 4.17
C ALA A 489 6.51 -21.36 4.13
N ASP A 490 6.48 -22.62 3.70
CA ASP A 490 5.25 -23.42 3.63
C ASP A 490 4.68 -23.72 5.03
N ILE A 491 5.55 -23.94 6.03
CA ILE A 491 5.12 -24.12 7.42
C ILE A 491 4.45 -22.85 7.94
N ALA A 492 5.10 -21.69 7.79
CA ALA A 492 4.56 -20.40 8.23
C ALA A 492 3.25 -20.05 7.52
N LEU A 493 3.12 -20.39 6.23
CA LEU A 493 1.88 -20.18 5.47
C LEU A 493 0.76 -21.10 5.97
N SER A 494 1.03 -22.39 6.18
CA SER A 494 0.03 -23.37 6.67
C SER A 494 -0.55 -23.02 8.05
N GLN A 495 0.26 -22.42 8.93
CA GLN A 495 -0.18 -21.98 10.27
C GLN A 495 -1.15 -20.80 10.24
N ARG A 496 -1.24 -20.08 9.11
CA ARG A 496 -2.14 -18.93 8.94
C ARG A 496 -3.54 -19.35 8.46
N TYR A 497 -3.81 -20.63 8.25
CA TYR A 497 -5.09 -21.12 7.73
C TYR A 497 -6.30 -20.64 8.54
N GLU A 498 -6.30 -20.89 9.85
CA GLU A 498 -7.35 -20.43 10.79
C GLU A 498 -7.57 -18.91 10.73
N GLU A 499 -6.48 -18.14 10.63
CA GLU A 499 -6.53 -16.68 10.54
C GLU A 499 -7.16 -16.22 9.21
N VAL A 500 -6.73 -16.82 8.09
CA VAL A 500 -7.25 -16.49 6.75
C VAL A 500 -8.73 -16.83 6.63
N MET A 501 -9.17 -17.98 7.17
CA MET A 501 -10.60 -18.35 7.17
C MET A 501 -11.44 -17.39 8.04
N ARG A 502 -10.90 -16.93 9.17
CA ARG A 502 -11.57 -15.93 10.02
C ARG A 502 -11.71 -14.59 9.29
N GLN A 503 -10.65 -14.14 8.61
CA GLN A 503 -10.67 -12.91 7.81
C GLN A 503 -11.62 -13.02 6.62
N LEU A 504 -11.64 -14.17 5.92
CA LEU A 504 -12.57 -14.44 4.82
C LEU A 504 -14.02 -14.31 5.29
N THR A 505 -14.35 -14.94 6.41
CA THR A 505 -15.70 -14.91 7.00
C THR A 505 -16.08 -13.49 7.43
N ALA A 506 -15.19 -12.80 8.15
CA ALA A 506 -15.43 -11.43 8.60
C ALA A 506 -15.65 -10.47 7.41
N LYS A 507 -14.83 -10.57 6.37
CA LYS A 507 -14.94 -9.73 5.17
C LYS A 507 -16.15 -10.06 4.32
N ALA A 508 -16.53 -11.34 4.21
CA ALA A 508 -17.76 -11.74 3.53
C ALA A 508 -19.00 -11.17 4.23
N ASN A 509 -19.03 -11.19 5.57
CA ASN A 509 -20.12 -10.60 6.35
C ASN A 509 -20.16 -9.06 6.21
N GLN A 510 -19.00 -8.39 6.24
CA GLN A 510 -18.91 -6.95 5.98
C GLN A 510 -19.42 -6.59 4.58
N LEU A 511 -18.99 -7.35 3.56
CA LEU A 511 -19.44 -7.15 2.18
C LEU A 511 -20.95 -7.31 2.07
N LYS A 512 -21.52 -8.35 2.70
CA LYS A 512 -22.95 -8.58 2.70
C LYS A 512 -23.71 -7.43 3.36
N SER A 513 -23.25 -6.96 4.52
CA SER A 513 -23.86 -5.83 5.21
C SER A 513 -23.83 -4.54 4.39
N GLU A 514 -22.71 -4.25 3.70
CA GLU A 514 -22.61 -3.07 2.84
C GLU A 514 -23.43 -3.21 1.55
N GLN A 515 -23.57 -4.41 0.99
CA GLN A 515 -24.47 -4.66 -0.13
C GLN A 515 -25.95 -4.44 0.26
N ASP A 516 -26.34 -4.91 1.45
CA ASP A 516 -27.69 -4.71 1.97
C ASP A 516 -27.96 -3.22 2.24
N ARG A 517 -26.98 -2.50 2.80
CA ARG A 517 -27.04 -1.04 2.96
C ARG A 517 -27.17 -0.32 1.62
N LEU A 518 -26.34 -0.69 0.64
CA LEU A 518 -26.39 -0.09 -0.70
C LEU A 518 -27.76 -0.33 -1.36
N GLN A 519 -28.29 -1.54 -1.25
CA GLN A 519 -29.62 -1.86 -1.77
C GLN A 519 -30.69 -1.05 -1.05
N ALA A 520 -30.65 -0.95 0.28
CA ALA A 520 -31.60 -0.13 1.04
C ALA A 520 -31.52 1.36 0.66
N LEU A 521 -30.32 1.90 0.42
CA LEU A 521 -30.14 3.28 -0.06
C LEU A 521 -30.70 3.48 -1.47
N LYS A 522 -30.54 2.50 -2.37
CA LYS A 522 -31.12 2.54 -3.71
C LYS A 522 -32.63 2.42 -3.70
N ASP A 523 -33.18 1.55 -2.86
CA ASP A 523 -34.62 1.35 -2.71
C ASP A 523 -35.29 2.58 -2.06
N ALA A 524 -34.60 3.22 -1.11
CA ALA A 524 -35.05 4.45 -0.46
C ALA A 524 -34.76 5.72 -1.28
N LEU A 525 -34.19 5.60 -2.49
CA LEU A 525 -33.86 6.74 -3.34
C LEU A 525 -35.13 7.38 -3.91
N THR A 526 -35.68 8.33 -3.17
CA THR A 526 -36.68 9.28 -3.66
C THR A 526 -36.03 10.65 -3.78
N LEU A 527 -35.82 11.09 -5.03
CA LEU A 527 -35.33 12.42 -5.35
C LEU A 527 -36.52 13.38 -5.50
N HIS A 528 -36.36 14.61 -5.04
CA HIS A 528 -37.32 15.67 -5.32
C HIS A 528 -37.32 15.97 -6.81
N ASP A 529 -38.46 15.75 -7.47
CA ASP A 529 -38.68 16.20 -8.85
C ASP A 529 -38.98 17.70 -8.84
N LEU A 530 -38.01 18.47 -9.32
CA LEU A 530 -38.08 19.92 -9.44
C LEU A 530 -38.31 20.37 -10.89
N THR A 531 -38.62 19.42 -11.78
CA THR A 531 -38.98 19.74 -13.16
C THR A 531 -40.45 20.12 -13.23
N ASN A 532 -40.76 21.25 -13.88
CA ASN A 532 -42.13 21.72 -14.11
C ASN A 532 -42.95 21.90 -12.82
N VAL A 533 -42.35 22.41 -11.73
CA VAL A 533 -43.07 22.57 -10.45
C VAL A 533 -44.24 23.57 -10.55
N GLY A 534 -44.31 24.34 -11.63
CA GLY A 534 -45.46 25.12 -12.05
C GLY A 534 -45.30 25.61 -13.48
N GLU A 535 -46.04 26.64 -13.90
CA GLU A 535 -46.00 27.10 -15.31
C GLU A 535 -46.04 28.65 -15.45
N ASN A 536 -45.42 29.11 -16.54
CA ASN A 536 -45.53 30.47 -17.12
C ASN A 536 -45.24 31.62 -16.14
N ALA A 537 -44.33 31.45 -15.18
CA ALA A 537 -43.92 32.52 -14.28
C ALA A 537 -42.75 33.33 -14.85
N TYR A 538 -42.76 34.64 -14.67
CA TYR A 538 -41.74 35.55 -15.21
C TYR A 538 -41.20 36.44 -14.08
N ALA A 539 -39.93 36.25 -13.71
CA ALA A 539 -39.22 37.07 -12.74
C ALA A 539 -38.07 37.82 -13.42
N ILE A 540 -38.14 39.14 -13.51
CA ILE A 540 -37.16 39.97 -14.22
C ILE A 540 -36.66 41.09 -13.30
N GLY A 541 -35.43 41.00 -12.80
CA GLY A 541 -34.83 41.98 -11.89
C GLY A 541 -33.96 41.33 -10.81
N THR A 542 -33.23 42.14 -10.06
CA THR A 542 -32.44 41.63 -8.93
C THR A 542 -33.36 41.20 -7.79
N ASN A 543 -33.25 39.95 -7.32
CA ASN A 543 -34.10 39.34 -6.30
C ASN A 543 -35.60 39.33 -6.64
N ALA A 544 -35.98 39.44 -7.93
CA ALA A 544 -37.38 39.30 -8.33
C ALA A 544 -37.86 37.85 -8.10
N LEU A 545 -39.06 37.68 -7.55
CA LEU A 545 -39.62 36.38 -7.19
C LEU A 545 -41.03 36.24 -7.79
N ALA A 546 -41.19 35.35 -8.77
CA ALA A 546 -42.47 35.00 -9.39
C ALA A 546 -42.77 33.52 -9.15
N THR A 547 -43.64 33.22 -8.21
CA THR A 547 -43.94 31.85 -7.76
C THR A 547 -45.38 31.42 -8.02
N GLY A 548 -46.32 32.36 -8.20
CA GLY A 548 -47.68 32.02 -8.63
C GLY A 548 -47.70 31.59 -10.10
N THR A 549 -48.62 30.71 -10.48
CA THR A 549 -48.80 30.32 -11.89
C THR A 549 -49.21 31.53 -12.74
N ASN A 550 -48.66 31.66 -13.96
CA ASN A 550 -48.89 32.81 -14.85
C ASN A 550 -48.53 34.18 -14.22
N SER A 551 -47.66 34.20 -13.20
CA SER A 551 -47.28 35.45 -12.52
C SER A 551 -46.17 36.21 -13.25
N LEU A 552 -46.18 37.54 -13.09
CA LEU A 552 -45.16 38.43 -13.64
C LEU A 552 -44.61 39.37 -12.56
N ALA A 553 -43.35 39.18 -12.16
CA ALA A 553 -42.61 40.05 -11.26
C ALA A 553 -41.50 40.78 -12.03
N ILE A 554 -41.59 42.09 -12.18
CA ILE A 554 -40.56 42.92 -12.83
C ILE A 554 -40.04 43.97 -11.84
N GLY A 555 -38.72 44.02 -11.66
CA GLY A 555 -37.98 44.99 -10.87
C GLY A 555 -37.35 44.43 -9.59
N THR A 556 -36.61 45.28 -8.88
CA THR A 556 -35.76 44.84 -7.76
C THR A 556 -36.59 44.52 -6.51
N ASP A 557 -36.34 43.38 -5.88
CA ASP A 557 -37.03 42.89 -4.67
C ASP A 557 -38.56 42.75 -4.82
N THR A 558 -39.05 42.62 -6.05
CA THR A 558 -40.49 42.46 -6.33
C THR A 558 -40.91 41.00 -6.18
N ILE A 559 -42.00 40.77 -5.44
CA ILE A 559 -42.49 39.44 -5.09
C ILE A 559 -43.93 39.27 -5.60
N VAL A 560 -44.16 38.25 -6.41
CA VAL A 560 -45.49 37.83 -6.87
C VAL A 560 -45.67 36.35 -6.57
N THR A 561 -46.58 36.08 -5.65
CA THR A 561 -46.98 34.72 -5.25
C THR A 561 -48.42 34.42 -5.63
N GLY A 562 -49.23 35.45 -5.90
CA GLY A 562 -50.58 35.29 -6.43
C GLY A 562 -50.58 34.75 -7.86
N GLU A 563 -51.52 33.85 -8.15
CA GLU A 563 -51.76 33.33 -9.50
C GLU A 563 -52.36 34.41 -10.42
N ASN A 564 -51.95 34.40 -11.70
CA ASN A 564 -52.35 35.39 -12.71
C ASN A 564 -52.09 36.85 -12.29
N SER A 565 -51.14 37.08 -11.39
CA SER A 565 -50.87 38.39 -10.82
C SER A 565 -49.64 39.05 -11.41
N ILE A 566 -49.61 40.37 -11.35
CA ILE A 566 -48.57 41.21 -11.97
C ILE A 566 -48.04 42.18 -10.91
N ALA A 567 -46.72 42.26 -10.76
CA ALA A 567 -46.06 43.34 -10.06
C ALA A 567 -44.92 43.91 -10.89
N MET A 568 -44.88 45.24 -11.01
CA MET A 568 -43.86 45.97 -11.74
C MET A 568 -43.36 47.16 -10.90
N GLY A 569 -42.06 47.23 -10.63
CA GLY A 569 -41.42 48.30 -9.86
C GLY A 569 -40.49 47.75 -8.78
N LYS A 570 -40.22 48.50 -7.72
CA LYS A 570 -39.26 48.10 -6.66
C LYS A 570 -39.99 47.71 -5.39
N GLY A 571 -39.71 46.53 -4.84
CA GLY A 571 -40.14 46.11 -3.51
C GLY A 571 -41.65 45.88 -3.36
N SER A 572 -42.38 45.72 -4.46
CA SER A 572 -43.82 45.46 -4.42
C SER A 572 -44.09 43.98 -4.15
N VAL A 573 -45.09 43.69 -3.30
CA VAL A 573 -45.51 42.35 -2.90
C VAL A 573 -46.96 42.13 -3.32
N VAL A 574 -47.20 41.13 -4.18
CA VAL A 574 -48.54 40.76 -4.66
C VAL A 574 -48.79 39.29 -4.37
N THR A 575 -49.63 39.04 -3.37
CA THR A 575 -50.03 37.69 -2.95
C THR A 575 -51.48 37.39 -3.30
N GLY A 576 -52.30 38.42 -3.52
CA GLY A 576 -53.65 38.28 -4.02
C GLY A 576 -53.65 37.71 -5.44
N THR A 577 -54.63 36.85 -5.73
CA THR A 577 -54.82 36.24 -7.06
C THR A 577 -55.49 37.23 -8.01
N ASN A 578 -55.12 37.18 -9.30
CA ASN A 578 -55.61 38.11 -10.34
C ASN A 578 -55.40 39.60 -9.98
N SER A 579 -54.29 39.90 -9.29
CA SER A 579 -54.04 41.22 -8.73
C SER A 579 -52.85 41.91 -9.39
N ILE A 580 -52.84 43.24 -9.32
CA ILE A 580 -51.89 44.09 -10.05
C ILE A 580 -51.23 45.08 -9.08
N ALA A 581 -49.91 45.25 -9.18
CA ALA A 581 -49.19 46.33 -8.52
C ALA A 581 -48.21 46.97 -9.48
N ILE A 582 -48.35 48.27 -9.77
CA ILE A 582 -47.42 48.99 -10.65
C ILE A 582 -46.92 50.24 -9.93
N GLY A 583 -45.67 50.20 -9.52
CA GLY A 583 -45.07 51.24 -8.68
C GLY A 583 -44.13 50.69 -7.62
N THR A 584 -43.85 51.49 -6.61
CA THR A 584 -42.85 51.16 -5.57
C THR A 584 -43.53 50.77 -4.27
N GLY A 585 -43.07 49.67 -3.65
CA GLY A 585 -43.42 49.31 -2.28
C GLY A 585 -44.89 48.94 -2.03
N HIS A 586 -45.66 48.60 -3.06
CA HIS A 586 -47.06 48.20 -2.88
C HIS A 586 -47.19 46.87 -2.13
N ASN A 587 -48.27 46.70 -1.38
CA ASN A 587 -48.63 45.42 -0.79
C ASN A 587 -50.09 45.06 -1.14
N VAL A 588 -50.29 44.18 -2.11
CA VAL A 588 -51.61 43.82 -2.63
C VAL A 588 -51.92 42.36 -2.27
N LEU A 589 -52.60 42.19 -1.15
CA LEU A 589 -53.04 40.89 -0.63
C LEU A 589 -54.45 40.54 -1.09
N GLY A 590 -55.30 41.54 -1.32
CA GLY A 590 -56.65 41.33 -1.84
C GLY A 590 -56.66 40.66 -3.21
N ASN A 591 -57.58 39.73 -3.43
CA ASN A 591 -57.83 39.10 -4.71
C ASN A 591 -58.56 40.07 -5.63
N ASN A 592 -58.29 39.99 -6.94
CA ASN A 592 -58.91 40.86 -7.95
C ASN A 592 -58.70 42.36 -7.65
N SER A 593 -57.53 42.71 -7.10
CA SER A 593 -57.25 44.05 -6.60
C SER A 593 -56.06 44.69 -7.34
N GLY A 594 -55.93 46.02 -7.26
CA GLY A 594 -54.91 46.75 -8.02
C GLY A 594 -54.36 48.00 -7.34
N ALA A 595 -53.04 48.16 -7.32
CA ALA A 595 -52.38 49.35 -6.78
C ALA A 595 -51.50 50.02 -7.84
N PHE A 596 -51.56 51.36 -7.92
CA PHE A 596 -50.79 52.18 -8.86
C PHE A 596 -50.24 53.44 -8.19
N GLY A 597 -48.92 53.50 -7.96
CA GLY A 597 -48.22 54.66 -7.38
C GLY A 597 -47.05 54.31 -6.44
N ASP A 598 -46.99 54.90 -5.24
CA ASP A 598 -45.88 54.69 -4.28
C ASP A 598 -46.20 55.14 -2.84
N PRO A 599 -46.19 54.24 -1.84
CA PRO A 599 -46.71 52.88 -1.83
C PRO A 599 -48.22 52.87 -1.49
N ASP A 600 -48.92 51.79 -1.85
CA ASP A 600 -50.31 51.55 -1.44
C ASP A 600 -50.45 50.12 -0.86
N TYR A 601 -51.34 49.97 0.12
CA TYR A 601 -51.62 48.73 0.82
C TYR A 601 -53.08 48.32 0.61
N ILE A 602 -53.32 47.17 -0.03
CA ILE A 602 -54.66 46.70 -0.36
C ILE A 602 -54.86 45.31 0.23
N TYR A 603 -55.68 45.24 1.27
CA TYR A 603 -56.05 44.02 1.97
C TYR A 603 -57.44 43.52 1.57
N GLY A 604 -58.32 44.40 1.10
CA GLY A 604 -59.67 44.06 0.64
C GLY A 604 -59.70 43.51 -0.80
N ASP A 605 -60.66 42.63 -1.06
CA ASP A 605 -60.91 42.01 -2.37
C ASP A 605 -61.63 42.96 -3.33
N GLY A 606 -61.31 42.87 -4.63
CA GLY A 606 -61.98 43.67 -5.66
C GLY A 606 -61.70 45.16 -5.57
N SER A 607 -60.57 45.55 -4.97
CA SER A 607 -60.30 46.92 -4.56
C SER A 607 -59.11 47.54 -5.30
N TYR A 608 -59.21 48.82 -5.61
CA TYR A 608 -58.22 49.52 -6.44
C TYR A 608 -57.81 50.85 -5.84
N ALA A 609 -56.51 51.10 -5.81
CA ALA A 609 -55.93 52.38 -5.39
C ALA A 609 -55.07 52.97 -6.50
N PHE A 610 -55.32 54.25 -6.80
CA PHE A 610 -54.51 55.08 -7.68
C PHE A 610 -54.01 56.29 -6.90
N GLY A 611 -52.70 56.31 -6.62
CA GLY A 611 -52.01 57.38 -5.91
C GLY A 611 -51.01 56.85 -4.89
N ASN A 612 -50.84 57.55 -3.78
CA ASN A 612 -49.71 57.32 -2.88
C ASN A 612 -50.18 57.25 -1.42
N ASN A 613 -49.57 56.39 -0.62
CA ASN A 613 -49.84 56.21 0.80
C ASN A 613 -51.31 55.87 1.10
N ASN A 614 -51.96 55.08 0.25
CA ASN A 614 -53.32 54.63 0.51
C ASN A 614 -53.33 53.28 1.21
N THR A 615 -54.35 53.04 2.03
CA THR A 615 -54.63 51.76 2.67
C THR A 615 -56.10 51.42 2.52
N ILE A 616 -56.40 50.30 1.87
CA ILE A 616 -57.75 49.76 1.73
C ILE A 616 -57.83 48.46 2.53
N GLY A 617 -58.63 48.45 3.59
CA GLY A 617 -58.78 47.33 4.52
C GLY A 617 -57.82 47.37 5.71
N ASP A 618 -57.61 46.22 6.35
CA ASP A 618 -56.75 46.06 7.54
C ASP A 618 -55.88 44.80 7.39
N PRO A 619 -54.58 44.86 7.71
CA PRO A 619 -53.68 43.71 7.62
C PRO A 619 -54.09 42.50 8.47
N ASN A 620 -54.87 42.70 9.54
CA ASN A 620 -55.38 41.63 10.40
C ASN A 620 -56.73 41.07 9.92
N LYS A 621 -57.34 41.69 8.90
CA LYS A 621 -58.65 41.34 8.35
C LYS A 621 -58.61 41.34 6.82
N VAL A 622 -57.55 40.75 6.26
CA VAL A 622 -57.38 40.55 4.82
C VAL A 622 -58.62 39.84 4.24
N HIS A 623 -59.07 40.26 3.06
CA HIS A 623 -60.26 39.78 2.35
C HIS A 623 -61.62 40.06 3.04
N GLN A 624 -61.65 40.68 4.23
CA GLN A 624 -62.87 40.83 5.03
C GLN A 624 -63.45 42.25 5.05
N ILE A 625 -62.60 43.28 4.92
CA ILE A 625 -63.01 44.69 4.99
C ILE A 625 -62.28 45.51 3.93
N GLY A 626 -62.88 46.64 3.54
CA GLY A 626 -62.38 47.43 2.42
C GLY A 626 -62.58 46.71 1.08
N ASN A 627 -63.55 45.81 0.97
CA ASN A 627 -63.84 45.06 -0.24
C ASN A 627 -64.61 45.93 -1.25
N ASN A 628 -64.38 45.71 -2.54
CA ASN A 628 -65.02 46.41 -3.66
C ASN A 628 -64.84 47.94 -3.60
N THR A 629 -63.69 48.39 -3.08
CA THR A 629 -63.45 49.81 -2.78
C THR A 629 -62.46 50.42 -3.75
N PHE A 630 -62.80 51.60 -4.25
CA PHE A 630 -62.00 52.35 -5.21
C PHE A 630 -61.48 53.64 -4.58
N VAL A 631 -60.17 53.85 -4.67
CA VAL A 631 -59.48 55.03 -4.16
C VAL A 631 -58.74 55.72 -5.29
N LEU A 632 -59.00 57.02 -5.47
CA LEU A 632 -58.25 57.89 -6.37
C LEU A 632 -57.79 59.12 -5.60
N GLY A 633 -56.53 59.11 -5.16
CA GLY A 633 -55.97 60.15 -4.30
C GLY A 633 -54.76 59.65 -3.51
N SER A 634 -54.30 60.46 -2.55
CA SER A 634 -53.17 60.12 -1.68
C SER A 634 -53.53 60.29 -0.22
N ASN A 635 -52.86 59.53 0.65
CA ASN A 635 -53.01 59.54 2.11
C ASN A 635 -54.43 59.17 2.57
N ILE A 636 -55.03 58.15 1.94
CA ILE A 636 -56.38 57.69 2.27
C ILE A 636 -56.28 56.36 2.99
N VAL A 637 -56.87 56.27 4.18
CA VAL A 637 -57.04 55.01 4.91
C VAL A 637 -58.54 54.74 4.99
N THR A 638 -58.97 53.58 4.50
CA THR A 638 -60.37 53.19 4.54
C THR A 638 -60.56 51.72 4.85
N THR A 639 -61.61 51.42 5.63
CA THR A 639 -62.08 50.04 5.86
C THR A 639 -63.50 49.83 5.32
N ALA A 640 -64.08 50.85 4.68
CA ALA A 640 -65.43 50.82 4.16
C ALA A 640 -65.52 49.93 2.91
N ASN A 641 -66.59 49.14 2.83
CA ASN A 641 -66.89 48.28 1.68
C ASN A 641 -67.69 49.02 0.63
N ASN A 642 -67.48 48.67 -0.63
CA ASN A 642 -68.19 49.23 -1.79
C ASN A 642 -68.15 50.77 -1.80
N ALA A 643 -67.02 51.36 -1.39
CA ALA A 643 -66.85 52.80 -1.29
C ALA A 643 -66.00 53.34 -2.44
N VAL A 644 -66.25 54.59 -2.83
CA VAL A 644 -65.43 55.34 -3.78
C VAL A 644 -64.90 56.59 -3.09
N ILE A 645 -63.58 56.69 -2.89
CA ILE A 645 -62.95 57.81 -2.21
C ILE A 645 -62.12 58.60 -3.22
N LEU A 646 -62.47 59.87 -3.41
CA LEU A 646 -61.91 60.76 -4.42
C LEU A 646 -61.20 61.96 -3.80
N GLY A 647 -59.95 62.17 -4.22
CA GLY A 647 -59.11 63.31 -3.85
C GLY A 647 -58.22 63.06 -2.63
N ALA A 648 -57.05 63.70 -2.61
CA ALA A 648 -56.07 63.52 -1.54
C ALA A 648 -56.61 63.92 -0.15
N ASN A 649 -56.27 63.14 0.88
CA ASN A 649 -56.71 63.32 2.27
C ASN A 649 -58.24 63.28 2.48
N SER A 650 -58.98 62.65 1.56
CA SER A 650 -60.39 62.32 1.79
C SER A 650 -60.50 61.18 2.81
N THR A 651 -61.59 61.15 3.56
CA THR A 651 -61.91 60.06 4.50
C THR A 651 -63.07 59.24 3.95
N ASP A 652 -63.24 58.00 4.39
CA ASP A 652 -64.44 57.24 4.04
C ASP A 652 -65.70 57.85 4.67
N GLY A 653 -66.81 57.74 3.95
CA GLY A 653 -68.14 58.15 4.39
C GLY A 653 -68.95 56.97 4.95
N GLY A 654 -68.31 55.83 5.22
CA GLY A 654 -68.94 54.53 5.45
C GLY A 654 -69.18 53.72 4.17
N ASP A 655 -69.72 52.52 4.35
CA ASP A 655 -70.00 51.57 3.25
C ASP A 655 -70.98 52.14 2.22
N ASN A 656 -70.84 51.76 0.94
CA ASN A 656 -71.72 52.17 -0.16
C ASN A 656 -71.78 53.68 -0.40
N THR A 657 -70.67 54.40 -0.21
CA THR A 657 -70.62 55.86 -0.38
C THR A 657 -69.61 56.32 -1.42
N VAL A 658 -69.87 57.49 -2.01
CA VAL A 658 -68.87 58.26 -2.75
C VAL A 658 -68.43 59.44 -1.88
N SER A 659 -67.21 59.40 -1.37
CA SER A 659 -66.62 60.49 -0.58
C SER A 659 -65.70 61.34 -1.45
N VAL A 660 -65.91 62.66 -1.42
CA VAL A 660 -65.08 63.65 -2.16
C VAL A 660 -64.25 64.53 -1.24
N GLY A 661 -64.18 64.23 0.06
CA GLY A 661 -63.48 65.06 1.05
C GLY A 661 -63.44 64.43 2.44
N SER A 662 -63.27 65.26 3.45
CA SER A 662 -63.34 64.87 4.87
C SER A 662 -64.21 65.83 5.66
N SER A 663 -64.41 65.57 6.96
CA SER A 663 -65.13 66.47 7.87
C SER A 663 -64.46 67.84 8.04
N THR A 664 -63.17 67.94 7.73
CA THR A 664 -62.37 69.17 7.84
C THR A 664 -61.94 69.76 6.49
N ALA A 665 -62.10 69.01 5.40
CA ALA A 665 -61.74 69.42 4.05
C ALA A 665 -62.76 68.92 3.02
N GLN A 666 -63.93 69.57 2.97
CA GLN A 666 -64.97 69.29 1.98
C GLN A 666 -64.62 69.90 0.61
N ARG A 667 -64.97 69.20 -0.46
CA ARG A 667 -64.83 69.69 -1.83
C ARG A 667 -66.17 70.09 -2.43
N LYS A 668 -66.16 71.12 -3.25
CA LYS A 668 -67.29 71.46 -4.11
C LYS A 668 -67.37 70.45 -5.25
N ILE A 669 -68.55 69.89 -5.49
CA ILE A 669 -68.84 69.17 -6.72
C ILE A 669 -69.40 70.21 -7.70
N VAL A 670 -68.64 70.51 -8.74
CA VAL A 670 -68.96 71.58 -9.72
C VAL A 670 -69.34 70.97 -11.07
N TYR A 671 -70.01 71.77 -11.91
CA TYR A 671 -70.53 71.35 -13.23
C TYR A 671 -71.60 70.27 -13.18
N ILE A 672 -72.48 70.32 -12.17
CA ILE A 672 -73.63 69.41 -12.04
C ILE A 672 -74.82 69.99 -12.82
N ALA A 673 -75.25 69.28 -13.85
CA ALA A 673 -76.49 69.58 -14.58
C ALA A 673 -77.71 69.45 -13.65
N ASN A 674 -78.84 70.05 -14.05
CA ASN A 674 -80.06 69.98 -13.25
C ASN A 674 -80.53 68.53 -13.13
N GLY A 675 -80.69 68.03 -11.90
CA GLY A 675 -81.30 66.73 -11.63
C GLY A 675 -82.82 66.76 -11.77
N ALA A 676 -83.47 65.63 -11.99
CA ALA A 676 -84.93 65.58 -11.96
C ALA A 676 -85.46 65.87 -10.55
N ILE A 677 -86.50 66.71 -10.42
CA ILE A 677 -87.15 67.01 -9.12
C ILE A 677 -88.49 66.28 -9.10
N ASN A 678 -88.49 65.03 -8.64
CA ASN A 678 -89.69 64.20 -8.44
C ASN A 678 -89.49 63.21 -7.28
N GLN A 679 -90.57 62.59 -6.80
CA GLN A 679 -90.56 61.73 -5.60
C GLN A 679 -89.58 60.55 -5.68
N THR A 680 -89.28 60.07 -6.89
CA THR A 680 -88.44 58.90 -7.12
C THR A 680 -87.01 59.25 -7.54
N SER A 681 -86.71 60.53 -7.76
CA SER A 681 -85.41 60.97 -8.28
C SER A 681 -84.26 60.61 -7.32
N LYS A 682 -83.14 60.21 -7.92
CA LYS A 682 -81.86 59.94 -7.23
C LYS A 682 -80.75 60.84 -7.76
N ASP A 683 -81.10 61.85 -8.54
CA ASP A 683 -80.14 62.78 -9.13
C ASP A 683 -79.63 63.76 -8.07
N ALA A 684 -78.38 64.20 -8.23
CA ALA A 684 -77.85 65.32 -7.46
C ALA A 684 -78.56 66.62 -7.86
N ILE A 685 -78.90 67.45 -6.88
CA ILE A 685 -79.50 68.77 -7.08
C ILE A 685 -78.41 69.83 -7.01
N ASN A 686 -78.37 70.75 -7.98
CA ASN A 686 -77.41 71.86 -7.97
C ASN A 686 -77.96 73.12 -7.30
N GLY A 687 -77.09 74.13 -7.11
CA GLY A 687 -77.46 75.38 -6.45
C GLY A 687 -78.55 76.18 -7.17
N SER A 688 -78.59 76.16 -8.51
CA SER A 688 -79.66 76.83 -9.28
C SER A 688 -81.03 76.23 -9.01
N GLN A 689 -81.14 74.91 -8.92
CA GLN A 689 -82.42 74.25 -8.63
C GLN A 689 -82.94 74.53 -7.22
N LEU A 690 -82.05 74.57 -6.23
CA LEU A 690 -82.42 74.97 -4.87
C LEU A 690 -82.84 76.45 -4.82
N TYR A 691 -82.10 77.31 -5.52
CA TYR A 691 -82.42 78.73 -5.64
C TYR A 691 -83.80 78.94 -6.30
N ASP A 692 -84.10 78.20 -7.38
CA ASP A 692 -85.38 78.24 -8.07
C ASP A 692 -86.54 77.79 -7.16
N ILE A 693 -86.37 76.74 -6.34
CA ILE A 693 -87.38 76.33 -5.36
C ILE A 693 -87.59 77.42 -4.31
N LEU A 694 -86.52 78.04 -3.81
CA LEU A 694 -86.60 79.04 -2.74
C LEU A 694 -87.24 80.36 -3.23
N GLN A 695 -86.99 80.73 -4.49
CA GLN A 695 -87.67 81.86 -5.16
C GLN A 695 -89.17 81.58 -5.36
N ASN A 696 -89.57 80.31 -5.48
CA ASN A 696 -90.96 79.87 -5.61
C ASN A 696 -91.59 79.39 -4.28
N ALA A 697 -90.91 79.56 -3.14
CA ALA A 697 -91.37 79.09 -1.82
C ALA A 697 -92.53 79.92 -1.20
N THR A 698 -93.23 80.75 -2.00
CA THR A 698 -94.51 81.36 -1.64
C THR A 698 -95.69 80.38 -1.69
N ASP A 699 -95.47 79.13 -2.13
CA ASP A 699 -96.50 78.09 -2.22
C ASP A 699 -96.62 77.18 -0.98
N ILE A 700 -96.17 77.62 0.21
CA ILE A 700 -96.79 77.13 1.45
C ILE A 700 -98.20 77.74 1.50
N ASN A 701 -99.16 77.09 0.86
CA ASN A 701 -100.54 77.56 0.82
C ASN A 701 -101.22 77.35 2.19
N VAL A 702 -100.91 78.23 3.14
CA VAL A 702 -101.60 78.40 4.42
C VAL A 702 -103.12 78.58 4.20
N ALA A 703 -103.54 79.12 3.06
CA ALA A 703 -104.95 79.31 2.73
C ALA A 703 -105.71 77.99 2.48
N ASN A 704 -105.07 76.91 2.04
CA ASN A 704 -105.72 75.59 1.89
C ASN A 704 -105.97 74.86 3.22
N TRP A 705 -105.14 75.11 4.24
CA TRP A 705 -105.39 74.62 5.60
C TRP A 705 -106.40 75.49 6.35
N GLN A 706 -106.37 76.80 6.15
CA GLN A 706 -107.38 77.73 6.68
C GLN A 706 -108.76 77.50 6.07
N ALA A 707 -108.87 77.17 4.77
CA ALA A 707 -110.15 76.89 4.11
C ALA A 707 -110.85 75.59 4.57
N LYS A 708 -110.15 74.67 5.26
CA LYS A 708 -110.75 73.46 5.85
C LYS A 708 -111.20 73.64 7.31
N LEU A 709 -110.92 74.79 7.93
CA LEU A 709 -111.19 75.03 9.35
C LEU A 709 -112.11 76.26 9.61
N THR A 710 -112.85 76.73 8.61
CA THR A 710 -113.69 77.93 8.73
C THR A 710 -115.20 77.64 8.59
N GLY A 711 -115.91 77.84 9.70
CA GLY A 711 -117.14 78.66 9.72
C GLY A 711 -118.49 77.94 9.63
N ASP A 712 -118.79 77.26 8.53
CA ASP A 712 -120.21 77.09 8.15
C ASP A 712 -120.85 75.76 8.59
N THR A 713 -120.04 74.76 8.93
CA THR A 713 -120.55 73.44 9.36
C THR A 713 -120.80 73.36 10.88
N LEU A 714 -120.12 74.18 11.70
CA LEU A 714 -120.24 74.16 13.16
C LEU A 714 -121.41 75.04 13.67
N ASN A 715 -121.66 76.19 13.02
CA ASN A 715 -122.73 77.11 13.40
C ASN A 715 -124.15 76.59 13.06
N SER A 716 -124.26 75.76 12.02
CA SER A 716 -125.52 75.11 11.62
C SER A 716 -125.96 73.98 12.58
N ALA A 717 -125.01 73.39 13.33
CA ALA A 717 -125.29 72.38 14.35
C ALA A 717 -125.72 72.98 15.70
N LEU A 718 -125.24 74.19 16.04
CA LEU A 718 -125.52 74.86 17.32
C LEU A 718 -126.88 75.59 17.34
N SER A 719 -127.35 76.07 16.17
CA SER A 719 -128.64 76.76 16.00
C SER A 719 -129.88 75.85 16.19
N ASN A 720 -129.72 74.53 16.07
CA ASN A 720 -130.82 73.57 16.25
C ASN A 720 -131.06 73.14 17.72
N VAL A 721 -130.18 73.51 18.65
CA VAL A 721 -130.32 73.21 20.09
C VAL A 721 -130.99 74.36 20.85
N SER A 722 -130.81 75.61 20.40
CA SER A 722 -131.40 76.81 21.00
C SER A 722 -132.92 76.96 20.76
N ALA A 723 -133.47 76.33 19.72
CA ALA A 723 -134.90 76.42 19.38
C ALA A 723 -135.83 75.41 20.12
N LYS A 724 -135.32 74.54 20.99
CA LYS A 724 -136.11 73.46 21.64
C LYS A 724 -136.29 73.57 23.17
N LEU A 725 -135.85 74.64 23.82
CA LEU A 725 -136.01 74.80 25.28
C LEU A 725 -137.23 75.68 25.63
N LYS A 726 -138.29 75.06 26.16
CA LYS A 726 -139.49 75.74 26.68
C LYS A 726 -139.49 75.67 28.21
N VAL A 727 -139.36 76.82 28.88
CA VAL A 727 -139.46 76.93 30.35
C VAL A 727 -140.89 77.37 30.73
N ILE A 728 -141.56 76.61 31.61
CA ILE A 728 -142.91 76.92 32.12
C ILE A 728 -142.80 77.14 33.64
N ALA A 729 -143.41 78.21 34.17
CA ALA A 729 -143.43 78.50 35.60
C ALA A 729 -144.26 77.47 36.38
N GLY A 730 -143.67 76.87 37.44
CA GLY A 730 -144.37 75.98 38.39
C GLY A 730 -144.88 76.73 39.63
N THR A 731 -145.75 76.10 40.43
CA THR A 731 -146.53 76.70 41.53
C THR A 731 -145.74 77.55 42.54
N ASN A 732 -144.45 77.29 42.73
CA ASN A 732 -143.59 77.96 43.72
C ASN A 732 -142.41 78.74 43.10
N THR A 733 -142.48 79.03 41.79
CA THR A 733 -141.41 79.71 41.04
C THR A 733 -141.96 80.82 40.15
N THR A 734 -141.25 81.94 40.03
CA THR A 734 -141.50 83.00 39.04
C THR A 734 -140.33 83.08 38.07
N VAL A 735 -140.59 83.10 36.76
CA VAL A 735 -139.53 83.21 35.75
C VAL A 735 -139.47 84.64 35.21
N THR A 736 -138.32 85.29 35.35
CA THR A 736 -138.02 86.61 34.78
C THR A 736 -136.95 86.49 33.70
N THR A 737 -137.17 87.12 32.55
CA THR A 737 -136.24 87.11 31.41
C THR A 737 -135.50 88.42 31.29
N SER A 738 -134.19 88.37 31.05
CA SER A 738 -133.38 89.54 30.66
C SER A 738 -132.46 89.20 29.50
N THR A 739 -132.31 90.15 28.58
CA THR A 739 -131.36 90.08 27.46
C THR A 739 -130.16 90.97 27.76
N ASP A 740 -128.95 90.40 27.68
CA ASP A 740 -127.68 91.15 27.66
C ASP A 740 -126.97 90.86 26.33
N GLY A 741 -127.01 91.85 25.43
CA GLY A 741 -126.63 91.67 24.03
C GLY A 741 -127.42 90.54 23.36
N ASP A 742 -126.70 89.64 22.69
CA ASP A 742 -127.29 88.50 21.97
C ASP A 742 -127.65 87.31 22.90
N THR A 743 -127.49 87.46 24.22
CA THR A 743 -127.75 86.40 25.20
C THR A 743 -129.09 86.63 25.90
N THR A 744 -130.07 85.74 25.68
CA THR A 744 -131.33 85.74 26.44
C THR A 744 -131.20 84.84 27.67
N THR A 745 -131.22 85.41 28.86
CA THR A 745 -131.16 84.69 30.15
C THR A 745 -132.56 84.57 30.75
N TYR A 746 -132.97 83.35 31.10
CA TYR A 746 -134.19 83.06 31.86
C TYR A 746 -133.81 82.79 33.32
N ALA A 747 -134.17 83.69 34.24
CA ALA A 747 -133.98 83.51 35.67
C ALA A 747 -135.26 82.96 36.31
N VAL A 748 -135.21 81.72 36.81
CA VAL A 748 -136.30 81.10 37.60
C VAL A 748 -136.06 81.42 39.08
N ASN A 749 -136.83 82.35 39.64
CA ASN A 749 -136.78 82.76 41.04
C ASN A 749 -137.73 81.92 41.90
N VAL A 750 -137.29 81.56 43.11
CA VAL A 750 -138.04 80.76 44.08
C VAL A 750 -138.26 81.58 45.35
N SER A 751 -139.44 81.48 45.99
CA SER A 751 -139.79 82.27 47.18
C SER A 751 -138.84 82.01 48.38
N ASP A 752 -138.19 83.08 48.85
CA ASP A 752 -137.10 83.09 49.85
C ASP A 752 -137.51 82.64 51.27
N GLN A 753 -138.82 82.56 51.55
CA GLN A 753 -139.33 82.24 52.89
C GLN A 753 -139.46 80.73 53.17
N LEU A 754 -139.53 79.89 52.14
CA LEU A 754 -139.46 78.42 52.29
C LEU A 754 -138.02 77.88 52.24
N ILE A 755 -137.10 78.57 51.58
CA ILE A 755 -135.68 78.18 51.48
C ILE A 755 -134.97 78.35 52.83
N LYS A 756 -135.35 79.36 53.63
CA LYS A 756 -134.79 79.58 54.98
C LYS A 756 -135.15 78.50 56.01
N ASN A 757 -136.30 77.83 55.89
CA ASN A 757 -136.73 76.81 56.86
C ASN A 757 -136.15 75.41 56.59
N VAL A 758 -135.65 75.14 55.37
CA VAL A 758 -135.06 73.84 55.00
C VAL A 758 -133.54 73.81 55.16
N MET A 759 -132.85 74.96 55.05
CA MET A 759 -131.37 75.01 55.15
C MET A 759 -130.83 75.27 56.56
N GLN A 760 -131.67 75.68 57.53
CA GLN A 760 -131.20 76.03 58.88
C GLN A 760 -130.94 74.81 59.79
N SER A 761 -131.58 73.65 59.54
CA SER A 761 -131.36 72.43 60.32
C SER A 761 -130.15 71.61 59.85
N ASP A 762 -129.85 71.61 58.55
CA ASP A 762 -128.72 70.86 57.97
C ASP A 762 -127.37 71.59 58.10
N MET A 763 -127.36 72.93 58.12
CA MET A 763 -126.13 73.72 58.29
C MET A 763 -125.62 73.78 59.74
N ASN A 764 -126.43 73.38 60.72
CA ASN A 764 -126.01 73.27 62.12
C ASN A 764 -125.33 71.91 62.44
N ILE A 765 -125.16 71.00 61.47
CA ILE A 765 -124.61 69.64 61.72
C ILE A 765 -123.30 69.32 60.97
N LYS A 766 -122.88 70.07 59.94
CA LYS A 766 -121.86 69.59 58.98
C LYS A 766 -120.60 70.47 58.75
N ALA A 767 -120.07 71.12 59.78
CA ALA A 767 -118.68 71.63 59.79
C ALA A 767 -117.98 71.22 61.09
N ASN A 768 -117.02 70.29 60.99
CA ASN A 768 -116.46 69.49 62.09
C ASN A 768 -115.16 70.08 62.67
N THR A 769 -114.90 69.93 63.98
CA THR A 769 -113.71 70.53 64.65
C THR A 769 -112.61 69.51 65.00
N ASP A 770 -112.83 68.21 64.81
CA ASP A 770 -111.83 67.16 65.16
C ASP A 770 -111.75 65.98 64.17
N ALA A 771 -112.35 66.11 62.97
CA ALA A 771 -112.36 65.07 61.91
C ALA A 771 -112.94 63.70 62.34
N SER A 772 -113.69 63.65 63.45
CA SER A 772 -114.40 62.47 63.97
C SER A 772 -115.50 61.89 63.06
N ASN A 773 -115.83 62.56 61.96
CA ASN A 773 -116.78 62.11 60.93
C ASN A 773 -116.09 61.48 59.71
N ILE A 774 -114.80 61.14 59.82
CA ILE A 774 -114.07 60.19 58.97
C ILE A 774 -113.84 58.93 59.82
N ASN A 775 -114.22 57.74 59.33
CA ASN A 775 -113.82 56.49 59.98
C ASN A 775 -112.38 56.16 59.58
N THR A 776 -111.44 56.69 60.36
CA THR A 776 -110.00 56.62 60.14
C THR A 776 -109.42 55.22 60.35
N GLU A 777 -110.12 54.32 61.06
CA GLU A 777 -109.71 52.92 61.21
C GLU A 777 -110.09 52.08 59.97
N LYS A 778 -111.26 52.28 59.34
CA LYS A 778 -111.74 51.45 58.21
C LYS A 778 -111.15 51.74 56.82
N PHE A 779 -110.58 52.93 56.55
CA PHE A 779 -109.88 53.16 55.27
C PHE A 779 -108.40 52.81 55.37
N ALA A 780 -107.80 53.02 56.55
CA ALA A 780 -106.45 52.55 56.88
C ALA A 780 -106.36 51.00 56.93
N GLU A 781 -107.46 50.29 57.25
CA GLU A 781 -107.55 48.82 57.15
C GLU A 781 -107.59 48.25 55.71
N LYS A 782 -107.86 49.07 54.67
CA LYS A 782 -108.06 48.62 53.28
C LYS A 782 -106.88 48.86 52.34
N LEU A 783 -105.75 49.36 52.84
CA LEU A 783 -104.47 49.43 52.11
C LEU A 783 -103.41 48.61 52.85
N GLY A 784 -103.41 47.30 52.59
CA GLY A 784 -102.46 46.36 53.16
C GLY A 784 -101.06 46.42 52.52
N THR A 785 -100.04 46.11 53.31
CA THR A 785 -98.62 46.00 52.91
C THR A 785 -98.22 44.58 52.45
N GLY A 786 -99.17 43.81 51.89
CA GLY A 786 -98.99 42.40 51.51
C GLY A 786 -98.20 42.16 50.21
N THR A 787 -97.67 40.95 50.04
CA THR A 787 -96.86 40.50 48.91
C THR A 787 -97.69 40.20 47.65
N VAL A 788 -97.14 40.44 46.45
CA VAL A 788 -97.79 40.05 45.17
C VAL A 788 -97.45 38.59 44.85
N SER A 789 -98.47 37.73 44.71
CA SER A 789 -98.32 36.33 44.28
C SER A 789 -99.40 35.95 43.27
N GLU A 790 -99.20 34.87 42.52
CA GLU A 790 -99.88 34.56 41.25
C GLU A 790 -101.42 34.40 41.34
N ASN A 791 -102.02 34.38 42.52
CA ASN A 791 -103.47 34.18 42.69
C ASN A 791 -104.15 35.16 43.69
N ASP A 792 -103.62 36.37 43.86
CA ASP A 792 -104.18 37.36 44.82
C ASP A 792 -105.20 38.33 44.17
N THR A 793 -106.30 38.64 44.87
CA THR A 793 -107.43 39.47 44.36
C THR A 793 -107.72 40.73 45.19
N ASN A 794 -106.75 41.19 45.99
CA ASN A 794 -106.88 42.32 46.93
C ASN A 794 -106.28 43.65 46.39
N LEU A 795 -106.70 44.78 46.98
CA LEU A 795 -106.13 46.11 46.73
C LEU A 795 -104.76 46.27 47.43
N VAL A 796 -103.74 46.73 46.71
CA VAL A 796 -102.36 46.94 47.19
C VAL A 796 -101.92 48.39 47.01
N THR A 797 -100.93 48.85 47.79
CA THR A 797 -100.36 50.21 47.61
C THR A 797 -99.50 50.29 46.34
N GLY A 798 -99.44 51.46 45.69
CA GLY A 798 -98.61 51.67 44.49
C GLY A 798 -97.12 51.37 44.70
N LYS A 799 -96.62 51.52 45.94
CA LYS A 799 -95.25 51.14 46.32
C LYS A 799 -95.04 49.62 46.30
N THR A 800 -96.03 48.85 46.74
CA THR A 800 -95.99 47.38 46.73
C THR A 800 -96.02 46.82 45.31
N VAL A 801 -96.87 47.38 44.44
CA VAL A 801 -96.93 47.04 43.00
C VAL A 801 -95.61 47.37 42.31
N TYR A 802 -95.05 48.55 42.57
CA TYR A 802 -93.76 48.97 42.02
C TYR A 802 -92.61 48.03 42.43
N LEU A 803 -92.54 47.64 43.70
CA LEU A 803 -91.49 46.74 44.21
C LEU A 803 -91.64 45.29 43.71
N ALA A 804 -92.87 44.81 43.49
CA ALA A 804 -93.13 43.47 42.96
C ALA A 804 -92.90 43.38 41.44
N LEU A 805 -93.33 44.38 40.66
CA LEU A 805 -93.03 44.46 39.22
C LEU A 805 -91.55 44.71 38.93
N GLN A 806 -90.81 45.36 39.84
CA GLN A 806 -89.37 45.54 39.70
C GLN A 806 -88.59 44.23 39.92
N ASN A 807 -89.14 43.26 40.66
CA ASN A 807 -88.46 42.01 41.02
C ASN A 807 -89.05 40.72 40.40
N ALA A 808 -90.24 40.75 39.79
CA ALA A 808 -90.86 39.57 39.20
C ALA A 808 -91.22 39.81 37.71
N VAL A 809 -90.20 39.64 36.85
CA VAL A 809 -90.26 39.05 35.49
C VAL A 809 -91.35 39.62 34.56
N LEU A 810 -91.05 40.33 33.47
CA LEU A 810 -90.55 39.71 32.23
C LEU A 810 -90.15 40.78 31.22
N ASN A 811 -88.88 40.76 30.81
CA ASN A 811 -88.59 40.46 29.41
C ASN A 811 -87.52 39.37 29.41
N GLY A 812 -87.90 38.18 28.94
CA GLY A 812 -87.07 36.98 28.78
C GLY A 812 -85.99 37.12 27.71
N VAL A 813 -85.23 38.22 27.76
CA VAL A 813 -84.08 38.53 26.89
C VAL A 813 -82.80 38.73 27.74
N ASP A 814 -82.90 38.86 29.06
CA ASP A 814 -81.74 39.14 29.94
C ASP A 814 -81.07 37.88 30.54
N VAL A 815 -81.60 36.68 30.28
CA VAL A 815 -80.94 35.42 30.67
C VAL A 815 -80.06 34.88 29.53
N ALA A 816 -80.27 35.35 28.29
CA ALA A 816 -79.38 35.09 27.16
C ALA A 816 -78.23 36.12 27.02
N ASN A 817 -78.38 37.32 27.62
CA ASN A 817 -77.36 38.37 27.62
C ASN A 817 -76.44 38.39 28.87
N LYS A 818 -76.69 37.53 29.87
CA LYS A 818 -75.84 37.38 31.07
C LYS A 818 -74.86 36.21 31.03
N ALA A 819 -74.83 35.47 29.93
CA ALA A 819 -73.75 34.55 29.62
C ALA A 819 -72.82 35.22 28.60
N ASN A 820 -71.94 36.11 29.06
CA ASN A 820 -70.84 36.59 28.23
C ASN A 820 -69.54 35.90 28.64
N LYS A 821 -68.77 35.45 27.66
CA LYS A 821 -67.60 34.57 27.84
C LYS A 821 -66.42 35.25 28.56
N ASP A 822 -66.45 36.58 28.70
CA ASP A 822 -65.29 37.42 29.01
C ASP A 822 -65.48 38.41 30.17
N ALA A 823 -66.58 38.32 30.93
CA ALA A 823 -66.84 39.14 32.14
C ALA A 823 -66.75 40.67 31.94
N SER A 824 -66.98 41.14 30.72
CA SER A 824 -66.94 42.55 30.31
C SER A 824 -67.97 43.46 31.01
N ASN A 825 -68.92 42.90 31.75
CA ASN A 825 -69.98 43.59 32.48
C ASN A 825 -69.69 43.85 33.97
N LEU A 826 -68.47 43.56 34.45
CA LEU A 826 -68.02 43.92 35.80
C LEU A 826 -67.48 45.37 35.82
N SER A 827 -67.78 46.13 36.88
CA SER A 827 -67.13 47.44 37.10
C SER A 827 -65.64 47.25 37.41
N ASP A 828 -64.79 48.26 37.20
CA ASP A 828 -63.35 48.13 37.49
C ASP A 828 -63.09 47.88 38.99
N GLU A 829 -63.99 48.33 39.86
CA GLU A 829 -63.96 48.04 41.29
C GLU A 829 -64.41 46.60 41.61
N ASP A 830 -65.37 46.04 40.86
CA ASP A 830 -65.76 44.63 40.97
C ASP A 830 -64.70 43.69 40.38
N LYS A 831 -64.02 44.10 39.30
CA LYS A 831 -62.85 43.38 38.75
C LYS A 831 -61.70 43.36 39.75
N SER A 832 -61.43 44.49 40.41
CA SER A 832 -60.38 44.59 41.43
C SER A 832 -60.73 43.78 42.69
N LYS A 833 -62.00 43.78 43.12
CA LYS A 833 -62.49 42.93 44.23
C LYS A 833 -62.47 41.44 43.88
N TRP A 834 -62.74 41.07 42.62
CA TRP A 834 -62.56 39.69 42.13
C TRP A 834 -61.08 39.29 42.05
N GLN A 835 -60.19 40.20 41.65
CA GLN A 835 -58.74 39.97 41.67
C GLN A 835 -58.19 39.83 43.10
N GLU A 836 -58.72 40.59 44.07
CA GLU A 836 -58.40 40.44 45.49
C GLU A 836 -59.02 39.19 46.13
N ALA A 837 -60.15 38.69 45.62
CA ALA A 837 -60.82 37.47 46.09
C ALA A 837 -60.28 36.16 45.47
N LEU A 838 -59.42 36.23 44.45
CA LEU A 838 -58.74 35.07 43.84
C LEU A 838 -57.48 34.67 44.64
N GLY A 839 -57.71 34.11 45.83
CA GLY A 839 -56.99 32.99 46.45
C GLY A 839 -55.46 33.06 46.67
N THR A 840 -55.07 33.13 47.94
CA THR A 840 -53.74 32.84 48.52
C THR A 840 -53.44 31.32 48.66
N GLY A 841 -54.01 30.48 47.79
CA GLY A 841 -53.95 29.01 47.92
C GLY A 841 -52.61 28.38 47.51
N THR A 842 -52.16 27.36 48.25
CA THR A 842 -50.98 26.54 47.92
C THR A 842 -51.36 25.30 47.10
N ALA A 843 -50.52 24.93 46.12
CA ALA A 843 -50.73 23.79 45.21
C ALA A 843 -50.33 22.43 45.85
N GLU A 844 -51.06 22.02 46.90
CA GLU A 844 -50.90 20.73 47.58
C GLU A 844 -52.14 19.82 47.43
N ALA A 845 -51.92 18.50 47.46
CA ALA A 845 -52.98 17.52 47.25
C ALA A 845 -54.03 17.59 48.36
N GLY A 846 -55.28 17.87 47.99
CA GLY A 846 -56.41 18.01 48.91
C GLY A 846 -56.92 19.45 49.08
N ASN A 847 -56.18 20.46 48.62
CA ASN A 847 -56.68 21.84 48.58
C ASN A 847 -57.73 21.99 47.46
N LYS A 848 -58.84 22.68 47.78
CA LYS A 848 -59.98 22.91 46.88
C LYS A 848 -60.23 24.40 46.57
N GLY A 849 -59.30 25.29 46.93
CA GLY A 849 -59.38 26.73 46.64
C GLY A 849 -58.84 27.09 45.25
N LEU A 850 -59.24 28.25 44.71
CA LEU A 850 -58.76 28.79 43.43
C LEU A 850 -57.36 29.41 43.58
N ILE A 851 -56.48 29.25 42.58
CA ILE A 851 -55.09 29.79 42.54
C ILE A 851 -54.93 30.79 41.39
N SER A 852 -54.09 31.81 41.54
CA SER A 852 -53.80 32.78 40.46
C SER A 852 -52.92 32.18 39.35
N GLY A 853 -52.95 32.76 38.15
CA GLY A 853 -52.11 32.33 37.02
C GLY A 853 -50.61 32.42 37.32
N ASP A 854 -50.17 33.43 38.04
CA ASP A 854 -48.78 33.55 38.49
C ASP A 854 -48.44 32.56 39.60
N THR A 855 -49.36 32.26 40.54
CA THR A 855 -49.15 31.23 41.56
C THR A 855 -49.08 29.82 40.95
N LEU A 856 -49.93 29.53 39.96
CA LEU A 856 -49.87 28.30 39.17
C LEU A 856 -48.60 28.25 38.32
N ASN A 857 -48.22 29.36 37.69
CA ASN A 857 -47.01 29.45 36.87
C ASN A 857 -45.75 29.32 37.72
N THR A 858 -45.66 29.92 38.92
CA THR A 858 -44.57 29.75 39.89
C THR A 858 -44.53 28.31 40.40
N ALA A 859 -45.66 27.70 40.78
CA ALA A 859 -45.70 26.30 41.21
C ALA A 859 -45.37 25.32 40.06
N LEU A 860 -45.76 25.63 38.82
CA LEU A 860 -45.38 24.89 37.62
C LEU A 860 -43.94 25.18 37.20
N SER A 861 -43.36 26.35 37.44
CA SER A 861 -41.96 26.63 37.10
C SER A 861 -40.99 26.12 38.17
N GLU A 862 -41.46 25.98 39.42
CA GLU A 862 -40.79 25.21 40.47
C GLU A 862 -40.92 23.69 40.26
N LYS A 863 -42.09 23.16 39.86
CA LYS A 863 -42.28 21.69 39.62
C LYS A 863 -41.96 21.20 38.19
N ALA A 864 -41.96 22.08 37.20
CA ALA A 864 -41.61 21.82 35.81
C ALA A 864 -40.31 22.52 35.41
N ASN A 865 -39.40 22.72 36.36
CA ASN A 865 -38.00 22.84 36.01
C ASN A 865 -37.53 21.48 35.48
N LYS A 866 -37.52 21.31 34.15
CA LYS A 866 -36.89 20.18 33.46
C LYS A 866 -35.49 19.91 34.04
N SER A 867 -34.80 20.95 34.50
CA SER A 867 -33.49 20.82 35.15
C SER A 867 -33.54 20.08 36.49
N GLU A 868 -34.57 20.26 37.34
CA GLU A 868 -34.67 19.57 38.63
C GLU A 868 -35.22 18.13 38.50
N VAL A 869 -36.09 17.86 37.52
CA VAL A 869 -36.52 16.49 37.18
C VAL A 869 -35.39 15.72 36.51
N ILE A 870 -34.58 16.36 35.65
CA ILE A 870 -33.32 15.80 35.12
C ILE A 870 -32.28 15.65 36.25
N GLN A 871 -32.23 16.55 37.23
CA GLN A 871 -31.32 16.44 38.38
C GLN A 871 -31.75 15.35 39.37
N LYS A 872 -33.05 15.13 39.60
CA LYS A 872 -33.61 14.07 40.48
C LYS A 872 -33.69 12.70 39.81
N LEU A 873 -33.91 12.61 38.49
CA LEU A 873 -33.79 11.36 37.73
C LEU A 873 -32.32 11.01 37.45
N GLY A 874 -31.46 12.00 37.22
CA GLY A 874 -30.00 11.82 37.08
C GLY A 874 -29.27 11.50 38.39
N SER A 875 -29.83 11.85 39.56
CA SER A 875 -29.27 11.46 40.86
C SER A 875 -29.82 10.15 41.45
N LYS A 876 -30.80 9.51 40.78
CA LYS A 876 -31.35 8.21 41.21
C LYS A 876 -31.21 7.08 40.19
N ALA A 877 -30.78 7.41 38.98
CA ALA A 877 -30.41 6.44 37.96
C ALA A 877 -28.98 6.71 37.49
N ASP A 878 -28.00 6.45 38.37
CA ASP A 878 -26.70 6.06 37.87
C ASP A 878 -26.06 4.99 38.75
N LYS A 879 -25.54 3.99 38.07
CA LYS A 879 -24.92 2.78 38.62
C LYS A 879 -23.45 3.03 38.99
N ASP A 880 -22.98 4.27 38.88
CA ASP A 880 -21.59 4.69 39.01
C ASP A 880 -21.41 5.91 39.96
N ALA A 881 -20.98 5.64 41.19
CA ALA A 881 -20.01 6.42 41.98
C ALA A 881 -20.22 7.93 42.29
N SER A 882 -21.42 8.51 42.22
CA SER A 882 -21.64 9.95 42.52
C SER A 882 -21.71 10.33 44.02
N ASN A 883 -21.55 9.38 44.95
CA ASN A 883 -21.32 9.66 46.38
C ASN A 883 -19.85 9.97 46.72
N ILE A 884 -18.99 10.08 45.71
CA ILE A 884 -17.58 10.42 45.85
C ILE A 884 -17.42 11.95 45.77
N ASP A 885 -16.84 12.54 46.82
CA ASP A 885 -16.37 13.94 46.80
C ASP A 885 -15.21 14.08 45.80
N VAL A 886 -15.56 14.43 44.56
CA VAL A 886 -14.64 14.51 43.43
C VAL A 886 -13.52 15.50 43.70
N ALA A 887 -13.74 16.60 44.43
CA ALA A 887 -12.70 17.57 44.75
C ALA A 887 -11.62 16.95 45.66
N LYS A 888 -12.03 16.21 46.68
CA LYS A 888 -11.14 15.54 47.65
C LYS A 888 -10.36 14.36 47.06
N TYR A 889 -10.91 13.69 46.03
CA TYR A 889 -10.22 12.62 45.30
C TYR A 889 -9.35 13.14 44.15
N THR A 890 -9.76 14.23 43.48
CA THR A 890 -8.99 14.89 42.41
C THR A 890 -7.67 15.43 42.93
N GLU A 891 -7.63 15.94 44.17
CA GLU A 891 -6.40 16.39 44.83
C GLU A 891 -5.43 15.23 45.18
N LYS A 892 -5.94 14.01 45.41
CA LYS A 892 -5.12 12.81 45.72
C LYS A 892 -4.65 12.04 44.48
N LEU A 893 -5.37 12.13 43.36
CA LEU A 893 -5.10 11.41 42.11
C LEU A 893 -3.84 11.90 41.35
N THR A 894 -3.17 12.95 41.82
CA THR A 894 -1.93 13.50 41.23
C THR A 894 -0.67 13.17 42.03
N THR A 895 -0.78 12.36 43.09
CA THR A 895 0.32 12.16 44.05
C THR A 895 1.30 11.03 43.66
N GLY A 896 0.96 10.17 42.69
CA GLY A 896 1.83 9.07 42.22
C GLY A 896 2.67 9.36 40.95
N ARG A 897 3.87 8.78 40.87
CA ARG A 897 4.70 8.63 39.65
C ARG A 897 4.61 7.19 39.10
N ILE A 898 4.65 7.01 37.77
CA ILE A 898 4.58 5.68 37.14
C ILE A 898 5.99 5.09 37.05
N GLU A 899 6.39 4.37 38.10
CA GLU A 899 7.69 3.68 38.24
C GLU A 899 7.48 2.32 38.94
N LEU A 900 8.37 1.35 38.70
CA LEU A 900 8.23 -0.02 39.22
C LEU A 900 8.24 -0.02 40.77
N GLY A 901 7.18 -0.50 41.40
CA GLY A 901 7.07 -0.59 42.87
C GLY A 901 6.40 0.60 43.57
N ASN A 902 5.94 1.62 42.84
CA ASN A 902 5.17 2.71 43.45
C ASN A 902 3.72 2.28 43.77
N THR A 903 3.19 2.69 44.93
CA THR A 903 1.84 2.36 45.43
C THR A 903 0.90 3.57 45.52
N GLY A 904 1.34 4.76 45.06
CA GLY A 904 0.54 5.99 45.05
C GLY A 904 -0.58 6.01 44.00
N LEU A 905 -1.61 6.84 44.22
CA LEU A 905 -2.73 7.02 43.30
C LEU A 905 -2.34 7.92 42.12
N ILE A 906 -2.62 7.48 40.90
CA ILE A 906 -2.32 8.18 39.63
C ILE A 906 -3.59 8.38 38.81
N ASN A 907 -3.70 9.49 38.09
CA ASN A 907 -4.87 9.76 37.26
C ASN A 907 -4.75 9.16 35.85
N GLY A 908 -5.90 8.95 35.22
CA GLY A 908 -5.98 8.38 33.87
C GLY A 908 -5.25 9.20 32.80
N GLY A 909 -5.14 10.52 32.96
CA GLY A 909 -4.38 11.39 32.05
C GLY A 909 -2.87 11.16 32.12
N GLN A 910 -2.30 10.91 33.30
CA GLN A 910 -0.88 10.57 33.47
C GLN A 910 -0.57 9.17 32.94
N VAL A 911 -1.46 8.20 33.17
CA VAL A 911 -1.34 6.86 32.59
C VAL A 911 -1.43 6.94 31.07
N HIS A 912 -2.42 7.67 30.54
CA HIS A 912 -2.59 7.87 29.12
C HIS A 912 -1.35 8.54 28.50
N ASN A 913 -0.84 9.62 29.08
CA ASN A 913 0.35 10.31 28.57
C ASN A 913 1.62 9.45 28.68
N TYR A 914 1.81 8.71 29.76
CA TYR A 914 2.96 7.81 29.91
C TYR A 914 2.89 6.65 28.91
N VAL A 915 1.72 6.01 28.76
CA VAL A 915 1.52 4.93 27.79
C VAL A 915 1.63 5.46 26.36
N GLN A 916 1.04 6.61 26.04
CA GLN A 916 1.17 7.24 24.72
C GLN A 916 2.63 7.58 24.41
N ASN A 917 3.37 8.19 25.33
CA ASN A 917 4.78 8.51 25.13
C ASN A 917 5.66 7.25 25.04
N TYR A 918 5.39 6.23 25.86
CA TYR A 918 6.11 4.96 25.83
C TYR A 918 5.82 4.14 24.56
N VAL A 919 4.55 4.11 24.12
CA VAL A 919 4.14 3.47 22.86
C VAL A 919 4.66 4.27 21.66
N ALA A 920 4.65 5.60 21.70
CA ALA A 920 5.23 6.43 20.63
C ALA A 920 6.75 6.28 20.55
N ASP A 921 7.44 6.17 21.67
CA ASP A 921 8.89 5.95 21.75
C ASP A 921 9.30 4.53 21.30
N ILE A 922 8.55 3.49 21.71
CA ILE A 922 8.77 2.12 21.21
C ILE A 922 8.40 2.01 19.74
N SER A 923 7.23 2.49 19.33
CA SER A 923 6.80 2.45 17.92
C SER A 923 7.74 3.26 17.05
N GLY A 924 8.22 4.42 17.52
CA GLY A 924 9.23 5.24 16.86
C GLY A 924 10.56 4.53 16.71
N ARG A 925 11.08 3.89 17.76
CA ARG A 925 12.33 3.10 17.70
C ARG A 925 12.20 1.85 16.84
N THR A 926 11.11 1.10 16.97
CA THR A 926 10.87 -0.12 16.18
C THR A 926 10.67 0.21 14.72
N LEU A 927 9.93 1.28 14.40
CA LEU A 927 9.74 1.74 13.02
C LEU A 927 11.05 2.31 12.46
N ALA A 928 11.84 3.05 13.24
CA ALA A 928 13.15 3.54 12.81
C ALA A 928 14.15 2.40 12.56
N GLN A 929 14.16 1.36 13.40
CA GLN A 929 14.99 0.18 13.20
C GLN A 929 14.53 -0.66 12.00
N ALA A 930 13.22 -0.83 11.83
CA ALA A 930 12.64 -1.53 10.68
C ALA A 930 12.92 -0.77 9.37
N ASN A 931 12.79 0.56 9.37
CA ASN A 931 13.12 1.40 8.22
C ASN A 931 14.62 1.36 7.94
N ALA A 932 15.50 1.51 8.94
CA ALA A 932 16.94 1.44 8.73
C ALA A 932 17.40 0.07 8.19
N TYR A 933 16.83 -1.03 8.69
CA TYR A 933 17.10 -2.37 8.16
C TYR A 933 16.56 -2.55 6.74
N THR A 934 15.34 -2.07 6.48
CA THR A 934 14.70 -2.14 5.16
C THR A 934 15.46 -1.30 4.14
N ASP A 935 15.83 -0.06 4.48
CA ASP A 935 16.63 0.85 3.66
C ASP A 935 18.03 0.29 3.40
N TYR A 936 18.66 -0.36 4.38
CA TYR A 936 19.93 -1.04 4.19
C TYR A 936 19.81 -2.23 3.21
N ARG A 937 18.75 -3.05 3.35
CA ARG A 937 18.50 -4.21 2.47
C ARG A 937 18.09 -3.79 1.06
N ILE A 938 17.21 -2.79 0.94
CA ILE A 938 16.80 -2.20 -0.35
C ILE A 938 17.97 -1.49 -1.00
N GLY A 939 18.77 -0.74 -0.26
CA GLY A 939 19.99 -0.09 -0.75
C GLY A 939 21.02 -1.10 -1.25
N SER A 940 21.23 -2.20 -0.53
CA SER A 940 22.12 -3.29 -0.94
C SER A 940 21.60 -4.01 -2.18
N LEU A 941 20.30 -4.27 -2.26
CA LEU A 941 19.66 -4.89 -3.43
C LEU A 941 19.70 -3.96 -4.65
N LYS A 942 19.47 -2.66 -4.46
CA LYS A 942 19.56 -1.64 -5.49
C LYS A 942 20.98 -1.53 -6.03
N ALA A 943 21.99 -1.49 -5.15
CA ALA A 943 23.40 -1.45 -5.55
C ALA A 943 23.81 -2.71 -6.33
N TYR A 944 23.36 -3.89 -5.90
CA TYR A 944 23.61 -5.15 -6.62
C TYR A 944 22.91 -5.17 -7.99
N THR A 945 21.64 -4.75 -8.04
CA THR A 945 20.84 -4.73 -9.26
C THR A 945 21.37 -3.70 -10.26
N ASP A 946 21.70 -2.49 -9.81
CA ASP A 946 22.28 -1.43 -10.64
C ASP A 946 23.64 -1.86 -11.22
N LYS A 947 24.47 -2.51 -10.39
CA LYS A 947 25.75 -3.06 -10.84
C LYS A 947 25.54 -4.13 -11.91
N ARG A 948 24.67 -5.11 -11.67
CA ARG A 948 24.41 -6.18 -12.63
C ARG A 948 23.75 -5.67 -13.93
N LEU A 949 22.88 -4.67 -13.83
CA LEU A 949 22.26 -4.03 -14.98
C LEU A 949 23.28 -3.23 -15.81
N LYS A 950 24.27 -2.62 -15.15
CA LYS A 950 25.40 -1.95 -15.80
C LYS A 950 26.31 -2.97 -16.49
N ASP A 951 26.69 -4.04 -15.82
CA ASP A 951 27.54 -5.10 -16.37
C ASP A 951 26.90 -5.73 -17.62
N ILE A 952 25.61 -6.06 -17.55
CA ILE A 952 24.84 -6.59 -18.71
C ILE A 952 24.80 -5.57 -19.86
N ARG A 953 24.63 -4.28 -19.56
CA ARG A 953 24.59 -3.23 -20.58
C ARG A 953 25.95 -3.04 -21.25
N ASP A 954 27.02 -3.11 -20.48
CA ASP A 954 28.38 -2.97 -20.99
C ASP A 954 28.80 -4.21 -21.78
N GLU A 955 28.41 -5.42 -21.37
CA GLU A 955 28.57 -6.68 -22.14
C GLU A 955 27.79 -6.62 -23.47
N ALA A 956 26.53 -6.21 -23.45
CA ALA A 956 25.72 -6.07 -24.66
C ALA A 956 26.32 -5.03 -25.64
N ARG A 957 26.78 -3.88 -25.12
CA ARG A 957 27.46 -2.85 -25.93
C ARG A 957 28.79 -3.34 -26.51
N ALA A 958 29.56 -4.10 -25.74
CA ALA A 958 30.80 -4.73 -26.20
C ALA A 958 30.53 -5.77 -27.29
N GLY A 959 29.44 -6.55 -27.18
CA GLY A 959 28.98 -7.46 -28.23
C GLY A 959 28.60 -6.75 -29.54
N VAL A 960 27.90 -5.60 -29.45
CA VAL A 960 27.58 -4.76 -30.62
C VAL A 960 28.85 -4.18 -31.25
N ALA A 961 29.80 -3.69 -30.45
CA ALA A 961 31.10 -3.22 -30.94
C ALA A 961 31.85 -4.35 -31.67
N SER A 962 31.87 -5.57 -31.12
CA SER A 962 32.48 -6.75 -31.76
C SER A 962 31.82 -7.10 -33.10
N ALA A 963 30.49 -7.04 -33.18
CA ALA A 963 29.76 -7.28 -34.43
C ALA A 963 30.06 -6.20 -35.49
N MET A 964 30.11 -4.93 -35.09
CA MET A 964 30.49 -3.81 -35.97
C MET A 964 31.94 -3.96 -36.45
N ALA A 965 32.87 -4.37 -35.58
CA ALA A 965 34.27 -4.58 -35.94
C ALA A 965 34.43 -5.73 -36.95
N MET A 966 33.70 -6.84 -36.79
CA MET A 966 33.69 -7.94 -37.76
C MET A 966 33.07 -7.53 -39.11
N GLY A 967 32.00 -6.74 -39.08
CA GLY A 967 31.35 -6.20 -40.28
C GLY A 967 32.23 -5.21 -41.06
N ALA A 968 33.10 -4.48 -40.37
CA ALA A 968 34.01 -3.50 -40.97
C ALA A 968 35.22 -4.11 -41.70
N ILE A 969 35.42 -5.43 -41.65
CA ILE A 969 36.57 -6.09 -42.29
C ILE A 969 36.42 -6.02 -43.82
N PRO A 970 37.30 -5.27 -44.52
CA PRO A 970 37.19 -5.11 -45.97
C PRO A 970 37.56 -6.40 -46.70
N MET A 971 37.02 -6.56 -47.90
CA MET A 971 37.44 -7.60 -48.82
C MET A 971 38.23 -6.94 -49.95
N VAL A 972 39.46 -7.41 -50.20
CA VAL A 972 40.27 -6.89 -51.29
C VAL A 972 39.70 -7.38 -52.63
N PRO A 973 39.30 -6.47 -53.55
CA PRO A 973 38.78 -6.85 -54.86
C PRO A 973 39.82 -7.66 -55.67
N ASN A 974 39.35 -8.60 -56.50
CA ASN A 974 40.17 -9.43 -57.40
C ASN A 974 41.24 -10.31 -56.73
N LYS A 975 41.13 -10.60 -55.43
CA LYS A 975 41.98 -11.57 -54.72
C LYS A 975 41.17 -12.75 -54.21
N ARG A 976 41.70 -13.96 -54.39
CA ARG A 976 41.05 -15.21 -53.95
C ARG A 976 41.01 -15.35 -52.42
N PHE A 977 42.01 -14.83 -51.74
CA PHE A 977 42.12 -14.78 -50.28
C PHE A 977 42.28 -13.33 -49.82
N SER A 978 41.54 -12.95 -48.79
CA SER A 978 41.62 -11.63 -48.15
C SER A 978 41.67 -11.82 -46.64
N ILE A 979 42.74 -11.33 -46.02
CA ILE A 979 42.83 -11.21 -44.57
C ILE A 979 42.69 -9.73 -44.24
N GLY A 980 41.82 -9.40 -43.30
CA GLY A 980 41.62 -8.02 -42.87
C GLY A 980 41.35 -7.95 -41.38
N ALA A 981 41.54 -6.76 -40.83
CA ALA A 981 41.19 -6.43 -39.47
C ALA A 981 40.20 -5.26 -39.46
N GLY A 982 39.30 -5.25 -38.47
CA GLY A 982 38.32 -4.20 -38.25
C GLY A 982 38.37 -3.76 -36.79
N THR A 983 38.07 -2.49 -36.55
CA THR A 983 37.89 -1.92 -35.21
C THR A 983 36.57 -1.18 -35.17
N ALA A 984 35.90 -1.20 -34.03
CA ALA A 984 34.67 -0.45 -33.84
C ALA A 984 34.48 -0.02 -32.39
N THR A 985 33.76 1.09 -32.23
CA THR A 985 33.39 1.66 -30.94
C THR A 985 31.88 1.85 -30.89
N TYR A 986 31.24 1.41 -29.81
CA TYR A 986 29.81 1.60 -29.59
C TYR A 986 29.52 1.97 -28.14
N HIS A 987 28.99 3.18 -27.92
CA HIS A 987 28.66 3.75 -26.61
C HIS A 987 29.74 3.54 -25.52
N GLY A 988 31.02 3.77 -25.87
CA GLY A 988 32.15 3.73 -24.94
C GLY A 988 32.86 2.36 -24.82
N GLN A 989 32.32 1.31 -25.44
CA GLN A 989 32.98 0.01 -25.57
C GLN A 989 33.69 -0.10 -26.92
N ASN A 990 34.88 -0.71 -26.95
CA ASN A 990 35.69 -0.89 -28.15
C ASN A 990 35.83 -2.38 -28.47
N ALA A 991 35.99 -2.73 -29.74
CA ALA A 991 36.32 -4.08 -30.14
C ALA A 991 37.21 -4.10 -31.37
N VAL A 992 38.04 -5.13 -31.44
CA VAL A 992 38.91 -5.44 -32.59
C VAL A 992 38.52 -6.79 -33.16
N ALA A 993 38.60 -6.94 -34.47
CA ALA A 993 38.28 -8.18 -35.16
C ALA A 993 39.30 -8.48 -36.25
N ILE A 994 39.54 -9.75 -36.52
CA ILE A 994 40.38 -10.26 -37.60
C ILE A 994 39.55 -11.30 -38.36
N GLY A 995 39.64 -11.29 -39.68
CA GLY A 995 38.88 -12.23 -40.51
C GLY A 995 39.56 -12.59 -41.81
N LEU A 996 39.24 -13.79 -42.26
CA LEU A 996 39.62 -14.38 -43.54
C LEU A 996 38.37 -14.47 -44.42
N LYS A 997 38.44 -13.93 -45.64
CA LYS A 997 37.43 -14.07 -46.69
C LYS A 997 38.03 -14.80 -47.88
N VAL A 998 37.34 -15.79 -48.42
CA VAL A 998 37.78 -16.65 -49.52
C VAL A 998 36.74 -16.68 -50.64
N LYS A 999 37.17 -16.40 -51.87
CA LYS A 999 36.36 -16.54 -53.09
C LYS A 999 36.52 -17.93 -53.70
N THR A 1000 35.43 -18.49 -54.22
CA THR A 1000 35.46 -19.70 -55.06
C THR A 1000 36.05 -19.40 -56.44
N GLU A 1001 36.53 -20.42 -57.16
CA GLU A 1001 37.29 -20.29 -58.42
C GLU A 1001 36.59 -19.51 -59.54
N ASN A 1002 35.25 -19.45 -59.51
CA ASN A 1002 34.45 -18.75 -60.51
C ASN A 1002 33.86 -17.44 -59.99
N ASP A 1003 34.32 -16.93 -58.84
CA ASP A 1003 33.78 -15.74 -58.14
C ASP A 1003 32.27 -15.81 -57.78
N LYS A 1004 31.65 -16.99 -57.94
CA LYS A 1004 30.21 -17.21 -57.67
C LYS A 1004 29.87 -17.28 -56.17
N ALA A 1005 30.84 -17.53 -55.30
CA ALA A 1005 30.62 -17.56 -53.87
C ALA A 1005 31.80 -17.02 -53.05
N VAL A 1006 31.47 -16.49 -51.87
CA VAL A 1006 32.40 -15.99 -50.86
C VAL A 1006 32.11 -16.67 -49.52
N ILE A 1007 33.15 -17.24 -48.91
CA ILE A 1007 33.14 -17.74 -47.53
C ILE A 1007 33.90 -16.74 -46.66
N SER A 1008 33.34 -16.37 -45.51
CA SER A 1008 34.00 -15.51 -44.53
C SER A 1008 34.06 -16.16 -43.16
N LEU A 1009 35.20 -16.06 -42.50
CA LEU A 1009 35.43 -16.44 -41.11
C LEU A 1009 36.06 -15.25 -40.39
N SER A 1010 35.52 -14.83 -39.25
CA SER A 1010 36.09 -13.75 -38.45
C SER A 1010 35.97 -14.03 -36.96
N GLY A 1011 36.94 -13.53 -36.20
CA GLY A 1011 36.94 -13.54 -34.75
C GLY A 1011 37.16 -12.12 -34.21
N SER A 1012 36.58 -11.81 -33.06
CA SER A 1012 36.66 -10.51 -32.41
C SER A 1012 36.97 -10.62 -30.93
N ALA A 1013 37.62 -9.60 -30.38
CA ALA A 1013 37.84 -9.40 -28.95
C ALA A 1013 37.40 -7.98 -28.54
N SER A 1014 36.65 -7.86 -27.45
CA SER A 1014 36.15 -6.58 -26.93
C SER A 1014 37.00 -6.02 -25.79
N SER A 1015 36.81 -4.74 -25.44
CA SER A 1015 37.44 -4.08 -24.29
C SER A 1015 37.05 -4.68 -22.92
N ASN A 1016 36.01 -5.51 -22.87
CA ASN A 1016 35.60 -6.24 -21.66
C ASN A 1016 36.23 -7.65 -21.57
N GLY A 1017 37.02 -8.06 -22.56
CA GLY A 1017 37.67 -9.38 -22.60
C GLY A 1017 36.82 -10.48 -23.24
N ASP A 1018 35.66 -10.15 -23.80
CA ASP A 1018 34.76 -11.10 -24.45
C ASP A 1018 35.20 -11.41 -25.88
N PHE A 1019 35.08 -12.68 -26.27
CA PHE A 1019 35.44 -13.17 -27.60
C PHE A 1019 34.20 -13.56 -28.41
N GLY A 1020 34.19 -13.19 -29.69
CA GLY A 1020 33.14 -13.55 -30.64
C GLY A 1020 33.74 -14.17 -31.90
N ALA A 1021 32.97 -15.03 -32.56
CA ALA A 1021 33.33 -15.56 -33.87
C ALA A 1021 32.10 -15.56 -34.78
N SER A 1022 32.31 -15.35 -36.07
CA SER A 1022 31.26 -15.42 -37.08
C SER A 1022 31.75 -16.11 -38.34
N ALA A 1023 30.86 -16.90 -38.95
CA ALA A 1023 31.05 -17.50 -40.26
C ALA A 1023 29.92 -17.03 -41.19
N GLY A 1024 30.24 -16.79 -42.46
CA GLY A 1024 29.28 -16.32 -43.45
C GLY A 1024 29.55 -16.94 -44.81
N PHE A 1025 28.48 -17.12 -45.59
CA PHE A 1025 28.53 -17.59 -46.97
C PHE A 1025 27.62 -16.72 -47.82
N ALA A 1026 28.11 -16.25 -48.96
CA ALA A 1026 27.33 -15.49 -49.93
C ALA A 1026 27.52 -16.10 -51.31
N PHE A 1027 26.45 -16.15 -52.11
CA PHE A 1027 26.46 -16.63 -53.49
C PHE A 1027 25.88 -15.55 -54.40
N GLY A 1028 26.56 -15.25 -55.51
CA GLY A 1028 26.11 -14.30 -56.53
C GLY A 1028 25.74 -15.03 -57.82
N PHE A 1029 24.63 -14.62 -58.45
CA PHE A 1029 24.12 -15.17 -59.71
C PHE A 1029 24.30 -14.21 -60.87
#